data_AF-A0A812PID1-F1
#
_entry.id   AF-A0A812PID1-F1
#
_cell.length_a   1.000
_cell.length_b   1.000
_cell.length_c   1.000
_cell.angle_alpha   90.00
_cell.angle_beta   90.00
_cell.angle_gamma   90.00
#
_symmetry.space_group_name_H-M   'P 1'
#
loop_
_entity.id
_entity.type
_entity.pdbx_description
1 polymer ?
#
loop_
_entity_poly.entity_id
_entity_poly.type
_entity_poly.pdbx_seq_one_letter_code
_entity_poly.pdbx_strand_id
1 'polypeptide(L)'
;MQAMPVVSQSGQQVGLQMLVNGIDIVRMEEVLQKGPPLQVKISQVKYENEDPPDDMLKATMNETMQTIKEIMKVNPGFREYASLINQSYYDRVEKMKAHVVAHFAAALTSADGMDLQKVLEATNAQDKSRLALELVKKELELSKLQQKIASQIEDKMNKHQREFMLREQLKSIKKELGIDKDDGSDQLLQKFKQRLEEKTVPKEVKEAIDQELEKFANLAKESQEYQMTRNYLEWLTNMPWGVYSKDTFDLKKAREILDRDHYGLADIKDRIREFIAVGVLRGSMQGKILCFVGPPGVGKTSIGKSIAEALGREFYRFSVGGLYDVAEIKGHRRTYVGAMPGKVIQCLKKTQTANPLILIDEVDKIGRGHQGDPSSALLELLDPSQNNSFVDHYLDVPVDCSNILFVCTANVLETIPGPLLDRMEVIRLTGYDLQEKMRIAQDYLVPNAMVEVGLRHKEVKTSEQATTADAPPGEALTSAETSEASSDEANETSKAAEPVKPTIKVQAYDAFLSHDWGSGRWLKLLSLLLVFNSRAAFYACLFVSIAIGFLRGFGLLPDATWTVVFSHATFFFVFAFWQRIRLLVCRPRMVFFDKLCVAQHDEALKQRGILSIADFLLSSRSLVVLLTPQYFSRLWCTFEIATFMKDPERRKQIRFMPLKTALIFLIYSASWHLLVCAYAIFRQIRPEVYGAGAIVTAMMFGLWVVLGPVVLYLELGMIGDIEKLPMQLRNFRVQEADCFCCTHGHRHPQTGEEIPCDRELVYKSLQKWYGEDYLETFNGRVRHYLPRSLVYGTGGFLLPIRYAVYTVLASSLPYLADPISASFTAASQLSGMALLAWVLRELIEWGLVGLCSLLSVRLSLPLCRMGLRLQMTRCTTAIILVPAIFFIILLVWAPAEIEEAAIESLIRWYCREAGVRNLQKHIERVCRKLATKVVEQLEDKKSPEQADAAAGDDQVIEMRVDEGSLSDYVGKPVFTSDRLYEGALPPGTVTGLAWTALGGSVLYIEATALPRRSATAEGAPKAPPALAVTGQLGSVMKESSSIALLVARRQLAARGAGSFFEDHELFLHCPEGATPKDGPSAGVTMTTALLSLALEKPIATDLAMTGEVSLNGKVLAVGGIKEKTIAARRAGCKTLVFPQANRRDFEELPEYLRDGLTVHFATHFDDVFDVAFKADDIASESSGTA
;
A
#
# COMPACT_ATOMS: atom_id res chain seq x y z
N MET A 1 19.82 -61.09 -40.24
CA MET A 1 20.05 -59.66 -40.52
C MET A 1 19.89 -59.42 -42.01
N GLN A 2 19.33 -58.28 -42.39
CA GLN A 2 19.56 -57.67 -43.71
C GLN A 2 20.24 -56.31 -43.48
N ALA A 3 21.21 -55.98 -44.31
CA ALA A 3 21.87 -54.68 -44.29
C ALA A 3 21.65 -54.02 -45.65
N MET A 4 21.31 -52.74 -45.66
CA MET A 4 21.15 -51.95 -46.87
C MET A 4 21.93 -50.63 -46.74
N PRO A 5 22.62 -50.18 -47.79
CA PRO A 5 23.27 -48.87 -47.79
C PRO A 5 22.21 -47.76 -47.92
N VAL A 6 22.21 -46.82 -46.98
CA VAL A 6 21.34 -45.63 -47.08
C VAL A 6 22.15 -44.51 -47.75
N VAL A 7 21.66 -44.02 -48.88
CA VAL A 7 22.25 -42.88 -49.60
C VAL A 7 21.55 -41.59 -49.14
N SER A 8 22.28 -40.70 -48.46
CA SER A 8 21.76 -39.39 -48.08
C SER A 8 21.65 -38.48 -49.31
N GLN A 9 20.51 -37.79 -49.48
CA GLN A 9 20.34 -36.80 -50.56
C GLN A 9 21.21 -35.54 -50.38
N SER A 10 21.88 -35.40 -49.23
CA SER A 10 22.70 -34.25 -48.82
C SER A 10 24.22 -34.48 -48.91
N GLY A 11 24.68 -35.55 -49.59
CA GLY A 11 26.06 -35.68 -50.07
C GLY A 11 27.15 -35.90 -49.00
N GLN A 12 26.79 -36.05 -47.72
CA GLN A 12 27.72 -36.38 -46.64
C GLN A 12 27.22 -37.56 -45.80
N GLN A 13 28.18 -38.40 -45.39
CA GLN A 13 28.06 -39.64 -44.61
C GLN A 13 27.06 -40.70 -45.15
N VAL A 14 27.60 -41.81 -45.66
CA VAL A 14 26.85 -43.04 -45.93
C VAL A 14 26.69 -43.80 -44.62
N GLY A 15 25.48 -43.79 -44.05
CA GLY A 15 25.11 -44.60 -42.89
C GLY A 15 24.71 -46.01 -43.30
N LEU A 16 25.21 -47.02 -42.58
CA LEU A 16 24.76 -48.41 -42.75
C LEU A 16 23.59 -48.68 -41.79
N GLN A 17 22.37 -48.86 -42.32
CA GLN A 17 21.27 -49.42 -41.52
C GLN A 17 21.29 -50.95 -41.59
N MET A 18 21.21 -51.58 -40.42
CA MET A 18 21.15 -53.04 -40.26
C MET A 18 19.86 -53.41 -39.55
N LEU A 19 18.99 -54.17 -40.22
CA LEU A 19 17.78 -54.70 -39.62
C LEU A 19 18.09 -56.06 -38.98
N VAL A 20 18.00 -56.07 -37.65
CA VAL A 20 18.22 -57.25 -36.80
C VAL A 20 16.86 -57.75 -36.35
N ASN A 21 16.55 -59.02 -36.64
CA ASN A 21 15.31 -59.66 -36.18
C ASN A 21 15.65 -60.60 -35.03
N GLY A 22 14.93 -60.49 -33.91
CA GLY A 22 15.05 -61.41 -32.77
C GLY A 22 14.37 -62.75 -33.10
N ILE A 23 15.00 -63.86 -32.70
CA ILE A 23 14.45 -65.21 -32.94
C ILE A 23 13.68 -65.70 -31.71
N ASP A 24 14.27 -65.54 -30.53
CA ASP A 24 13.76 -65.98 -29.23
C ASP A 24 14.00 -64.90 -28.17
N ILE A 25 13.20 -64.91 -27.10
CA ILE A 25 13.44 -64.09 -25.91
C ILE A 25 14.22 -64.90 -24.87
N VAL A 26 15.31 -64.31 -24.42
CA VAL A 26 16.30 -64.92 -23.52
C VAL A 26 16.41 -64.12 -22.24
N ARG A 27 16.48 -64.82 -21.10
CA ARG A 27 16.86 -64.24 -19.82
C ARG A 27 18.38 -64.35 -19.69
N MET A 28 19.05 -63.24 -19.45
CA MET A 28 20.46 -63.23 -19.08
C MET A 28 20.59 -63.76 -17.64
N GLU A 29 21.37 -64.82 -17.45
CA GLU A 29 21.67 -65.36 -16.12
C GLU A 29 22.97 -64.77 -15.56
N GLU A 30 24.00 -64.71 -16.40
CA GLU A 30 25.36 -64.39 -15.99
C GLU A 30 26.15 -63.75 -17.14
N VAL A 31 26.97 -62.75 -16.84
CA VAL A 31 27.84 -62.09 -17.84
C VAL A 31 29.22 -62.72 -17.81
N LEU A 32 29.50 -63.60 -18.78
CA LEU A 32 30.75 -64.35 -18.89
C LEU A 32 31.92 -63.45 -19.30
N GLN A 33 31.69 -62.48 -20.20
CA GLN A 33 32.72 -61.54 -20.65
C GLN A 33 32.11 -60.19 -21.04
N LYS A 34 32.59 -59.09 -20.42
CA LYS A 34 32.07 -57.72 -20.61
C LYS A 34 32.68 -56.94 -21.80
N GLY A 35 33.71 -57.45 -22.44
CA GLY A 35 34.30 -56.84 -23.65
C GLY A 35 33.50 -57.19 -24.92
N PRO A 36 33.69 -56.48 -26.04
CA PRO A 36 33.02 -56.81 -27.31
C PRO A 36 33.64 -58.07 -27.97
N PRO A 37 32.84 -59.05 -28.44
CA PRO A 37 31.39 -59.18 -28.26
C PRO A 37 31.02 -59.61 -26.83
N LEU A 38 30.02 -58.95 -26.24
CA LEU A 38 29.49 -59.25 -24.90
C LEU A 38 29.04 -60.72 -24.83
N GLN A 39 29.70 -61.53 -24.01
CA GLN A 39 29.33 -62.93 -23.81
C GLN A 39 28.49 -63.08 -22.55
N VAL A 40 27.31 -63.68 -22.71
CA VAL A 40 26.32 -63.90 -21.65
C VAL A 40 25.82 -65.33 -21.67
N LYS A 41 25.67 -65.90 -20.47
CA LYS A 41 24.92 -67.15 -20.27
C LYS A 41 23.44 -66.82 -20.27
N ILE A 42 22.67 -67.57 -21.04
CA ILE A 42 21.24 -67.33 -21.28
C ILE A 42 20.40 -68.57 -20.98
N SER A 43 19.18 -68.34 -20.49
CA SER A 43 18.10 -69.33 -20.52
C SER A 43 16.93 -68.82 -21.37
N GLN A 44 16.29 -69.72 -22.11
CA GLN A 44 15.16 -69.39 -23.00
C GLN A 44 13.89 -69.19 -22.16
N VAL A 45 13.21 -68.06 -22.36
CA VAL A 45 11.94 -67.78 -21.67
C VAL A 45 10.81 -68.50 -22.41
N LYS A 46 10.21 -69.49 -21.76
CA LYS A 46 8.98 -70.14 -22.26
C LYS A 46 7.77 -69.32 -21.84
N TYR A 47 6.80 -69.20 -22.74
CA TYR A 47 5.48 -68.67 -22.41
C TYR A 47 4.65 -69.72 -21.68
N GLU A 48 3.93 -69.30 -20.66
CA GLU A 48 2.92 -70.12 -19.99
C GLU A 48 1.62 -70.04 -20.79
N ASN A 49 1.00 -71.21 -21.00
CA ASN A 49 -0.26 -71.47 -21.69
C ASN A 49 -0.44 -70.91 -23.13
N GLU A 50 -0.51 -71.82 -24.10
CA GLU A 50 -1.12 -71.55 -25.42
C GLU A 50 -2.65 -71.82 -25.39
N ASP A 51 -3.33 -71.25 -24.39
CA ASP A 51 -4.80 -71.32 -24.31
C ASP A 51 -5.45 -70.59 -25.52
N PRO A 52 -6.63 -71.04 -25.98
CA PRO A 52 -7.31 -70.40 -27.11
C PRO A 52 -7.61 -68.94 -26.78
N PRO A 53 -7.40 -67.99 -27.71
CA PRO A 53 -7.42 -66.57 -27.41
C PRO A 53 -8.80 -66.11 -26.91
N ASP A 54 -8.86 -65.71 -25.64
CA ASP A 54 -10.00 -65.06 -25.00
C ASP A 54 -10.47 -63.83 -25.82
N ASP A 55 -11.78 -63.56 -25.83
CA ASP A 55 -12.36 -62.48 -26.65
C ASP A 55 -11.85 -61.09 -26.23
N MET A 56 -11.56 -60.89 -24.93
CA MET A 56 -10.92 -59.65 -24.46
C MET A 56 -9.47 -59.51 -24.98
N LEU A 57 -8.75 -60.62 -25.14
CA LEU A 57 -7.42 -60.63 -25.75
C LEU A 57 -7.48 -60.38 -27.27
N LYS A 58 -8.45 -60.98 -27.99
CA LYS A 58 -8.69 -60.67 -29.42
C LYS A 58 -9.01 -59.19 -29.62
N ALA A 59 -9.88 -58.63 -28.78
CA ALA A 59 -10.24 -57.21 -28.82
C ALA A 59 -9.02 -56.30 -28.59
N THR A 60 -8.17 -56.63 -27.61
CA THR A 60 -6.93 -55.89 -27.32
C THR A 60 -5.96 -55.92 -28.51
N MET A 61 -5.79 -57.08 -29.17
CA MET A 61 -4.94 -57.20 -30.37
C MET A 61 -5.48 -56.35 -31.54
N ASN A 62 -6.78 -56.40 -31.79
CA ASN A 62 -7.42 -55.63 -32.86
C ASN A 62 -7.29 -54.11 -32.64
N GLU A 63 -7.56 -53.65 -31.40
CA GLU A 63 -7.40 -52.25 -31.00
C GLU A 63 -5.95 -51.77 -31.14
N THR A 64 -4.97 -52.62 -30.78
CA THR A 64 -3.54 -52.32 -30.96
C THR A 64 -3.20 -52.14 -32.44
N MET A 65 -3.64 -53.06 -33.30
CA MET A 65 -3.43 -52.97 -34.75
C MET A 65 -4.18 -51.80 -35.40
N GLN A 66 -5.33 -51.38 -34.86
CA GLN A 66 -6.02 -50.18 -35.31
C GLN A 66 -5.26 -48.91 -34.90
N THR A 67 -4.76 -48.84 -33.67
CA THR A 67 -3.96 -47.71 -33.17
C THR A 67 -2.69 -47.53 -34.01
N ILE A 68 -1.98 -48.62 -34.35
CA ILE A 68 -0.82 -48.60 -35.27
C ILE A 68 -1.20 -48.04 -36.66
N LYS A 69 -2.33 -48.47 -37.23
CA LYS A 69 -2.85 -47.96 -38.51
C LYS A 69 -3.18 -46.47 -38.48
N GLU A 70 -3.50 -45.89 -37.32
CA GLU A 70 -3.68 -44.44 -37.18
C GLU A 70 -2.35 -43.69 -37.12
N ILE A 71 -1.34 -44.20 -36.41
CA ILE A 71 0.02 -43.63 -36.40
C ILE A 71 0.57 -43.52 -37.84
N MET A 72 0.43 -44.58 -38.64
CA MET A 72 0.88 -44.61 -40.05
C MET A 72 0.13 -43.64 -40.99
N LYS A 73 -1.06 -43.17 -40.61
CA LYS A 73 -1.77 -42.09 -41.33
C LYS A 73 -1.21 -40.72 -40.95
N VAL A 74 -1.01 -40.50 -39.66
CA VAL A 74 -0.60 -39.22 -39.06
C VAL A 74 0.87 -38.88 -39.36
N ASN A 75 1.77 -39.85 -39.24
CA ASN A 75 3.22 -39.65 -39.43
C ASN A 75 3.73 -40.36 -40.70
N PRO A 76 4.13 -39.62 -41.76
CA PRO A 76 4.67 -40.20 -42.99
C PRO A 76 5.97 -41.00 -42.81
N GLY A 77 6.85 -40.64 -41.87
CA GLY A 77 8.13 -41.33 -41.67
C GLY A 77 7.97 -42.77 -41.19
N PHE A 78 6.95 -43.04 -40.38
CA PHE A 78 6.57 -44.41 -39.99
C PHE A 78 6.08 -45.25 -41.18
N ARG A 79 5.65 -44.63 -42.28
CA ARG A 79 5.17 -45.33 -43.48
C ARG A 79 6.33 -45.99 -44.25
N GLU A 80 7.53 -45.41 -44.21
CA GLU A 80 8.73 -46.03 -44.78
C GLU A 80 9.19 -47.23 -43.92
N TYR A 81 9.29 -47.06 -42.60
CA TYR A 81 9.56 -48.15 -41.65
C TYR A 81 8.55 -49.31 -41.79
N ALA A 82 7.25 -49.02 -41.96
CA ALA A 82 6.24 -50.03 -42.19
C ALA A 82 6.35 -50.69 -43.58
N SER A 83 6.80 -49.97 -44.61
CA SER A 83 6.97 -50.53 -45.96
C SER A 83 8.16 -51.50 -46.05
N LEU A 84 9.23 -51.26 -45.28
CA LEU A 84 10.32 -52.21 -45.07
C LEU A 84 9.85 -53.52 -44.41
N ILE A 85 8.84 -53.44 -43.54
CA ILE A 85 8.20 -54.61 -42.90
C ILE A 85 7.09 -55.15 -43.82
N ASN A 86 7.51 -55.51 -45.03
CA ASN A 86 6.90 -56.39 -46.02
C ASN A 86 5.39 -56.66 -45.86
N GLN A 87 4.59 -56.11 -46.78
CA GLN A 87 3.12 -56.18 -46.84
C GLN A 87 2.53 -57.57 -46.56
N SER A 88 3.24 -58.65 -46.89
CA SER A 88 2.87 -60.03 -46.55
C SER A 88 2.85 -60.39 -45.05
N TYR A 89 3.22 -59.48 -44.14
CA TYR A 89 2.96 -59.63 -42.69
C TYR A 89 1.54 -59.16 -42.32
N TYR A 90 1.03 -58.08 -42.92
CA TYR A 90 -0.28 -57.52 -42.59
C TYR A 90 -1.44 -58.46 -42.92
N ASP A 91 -1.35 -59.23 -44.01
CA ASP A 91 -2.37 -60.22 -44.39
C ASP A 91 -2.33 -61.51 -43.54
N ARG A 92 -1.43 -61.61 -42.55
CA ARG A 92 -1.29 -62.78 -41.65
C ARG A 92 -1.63 -62.51 -40.18
N VAL A 93 -2.19 -61.33 -39.88
CA VAL A 93 -2.53 -60.90 -38.51
C VAL A 93 -3.45 -61.89 -37.77
N GLU A 94 -4.45 -62.49 -38.44
CA GLU A 94 -5.33 -63.52 -37.84
C GLU A 94 -4.60 -64.80 -37.38
N LYS A 95 -3.33 -64.99 -37.79
CA LYS A 95 -2.50 -66.15 -37.43
C LYS A 95 -1.25 -65.76 -36.62
N MET A 96 -1.13 -64.51 -36.18
CA MET A 96 -0.06 -64.09 -35.28
C MET A 96 -0.39 -64.42 -33.83
N LYS A 97 0.58 -64.96 -33.09
CA LYS A 97 0.47 -65.13 -31.64
C LYS A 97 0.50 -63.76 -30.95
N ALA A 98 -0.29 -63.59 -29.89
CA ALA A 98 -0.50 -62.30 -29.22
C ALA A 98 0.79 -61.57 -28.82
N HIS A 99 1.79 -62.32 -28.34
CA HIS A 99 3.10 -61.74 -27.97
C HIS A 99 3.79 -61.07 -29.16
N VAL A 100 3.69 -61.60 -30.38
CA VAL A 100 4.32 -61.02 -31.59
C VAL A 100 3.73 -59.65 -31.89
N VAL A 101 2.39 -59.52 -31.82
CA VAL A 101 1.70 -58.24 -32.02
C VAL A 101 2.07 -57.23 -30.93
N ALA A 102 2.18 -57.67 -29.67
CA ALA A 102 2.58 -56.81 -28.56
C ALA A 102 4.05 -56.34 -28.64
N HIS A 103 4.98 -57.18 -29.10
CA HIS A 103 6.37 -56.78 -29.33
C HIS A 103 6.52 -55.86 -30.52
N PHE A 104 5.83 -56.13 -31.63
CA PHE A 104 5.78 -55.26 -32.80
C PHE A 104 5.21 -53.88 -32.46
N ALA A 105 4.13 -53.85 -31.68
CA ALA A 105 3.53 -52.63 -31.14
C ALA A 105 4.53 -51.81 -30.31
N ALA A 106 5.19 -52.42 -29.32
CA ALA A 106 6.17 -51.73 -28.49
C ALA A 106 7.38 -51.20 -29.29
N ALA A 107 7.87 -51.96 -30.27
CA ALA A 107 8.99 -51.58 -31.14
C ALA A 107 8.70 -50.39 -32.08
N LEU A 108 7.43 -49.98 -32.23
CA LEU A 108 7.02 -48.78 -32.97
C LEU A 108 6.88 -47.52 -32.08
N THR A 109 7.20 -47.62 -30.78
CA THR A 109 7.09 -46.49 -29.83
C THR A 109 8.45 -45.94 -29.43
N SER A 110 8.48 -44.64 -29.11
CA SER A 110 9.64 -43.92 -28.57
C SER A 110 9.75 -44.03 -27.04
N ALA A 111 9.16 -45.07 -26.45
CA ALA A 111 9.08 -45.25 -24.99
C ALA A 111 10.44 -45.57 -24.36
N ASP A 112 10.61 -45.19 -23.09
CA ASP A 112 11.83 -45.46 -22.33
C ASP A 112 12.14 -46.96 -22.23
N GLY A 113 13.43 -47.30 -22.23
CA GLY A 113 13.90 -48.70 -22.19
C GLY A 113 13.37 -49.50 -20.99
N MET A 114 13.05 -48.84 -19.87
CA MET A 114 12.42 -49.50 -18.71
C MET A 114 10.96 -49.91 -18.97
N ASP A 115 10.21 -49.18 -19.80
CA ASP A 115 8.83 -49.52 -20.15
C ASP A 115 8.77 -50.58 -21.24
N LEU A 116 9.68 -50.51 -22.22
CA LEU A 116 9.88 -51.58 -23.22
C LEU A 116 10.28 -52.90 -22.54
N GLN A 117 11.13 -52.85 -21.51
CA GLN A 117 11.53 -54.03 -20.73
C GLN A 117 10.34 -54.68 -20.00
N LYS A 118 9.40 -53.91 -19.45
CA LYS A 118 8.16 -54.45 -18.81
C LYS A 118 7.31 -55.26 -19.81
N VAL A 119 7.23 -54.81 -21.07
CA VAL A 119 6.53 -55.55 -22.14
C VAL A 119 7.27 -56.85 -22.50
N LEU A 120 8.60 -56.88 -22.43
CA LEU A 120 9.37 -58.11 -22.61
C LEU A 120 9.16 -59.10 -21.45
N GLU A 121 9.23 -58.62 -20.21
CA GLU A 121 9.18 -59.43 -18.98
C GLU A 121 7.82 -60.06 -18.65
N ALA A 122 6.70 -59.44 -19.07
CA ALA A 122 5.37 -59.99 -18.83
C ALA A 122 5.22 -61.43 -19.40
N THR A 123 4.88 -62.43 -18.58
CA THR A 123 4.63 -63.80 -19.06
C THR A 123 3.23 -63.96 -19.64
N ASN A 124 2.22 -63.40 -18.98
CA ASN A 124 0.83 -63.39 -19.43
C ASN A 124 0.66 -62.62 -20.75
N ALA A 125 0.10 -63.28 -21.76
CA ALA A 125 -0.19 -62.68 -23.07
C ALA A 125 -1.19 -61.52 -23.02
N GLN A 126 -2.14 -61.54 -22.07
CA GLN A 126 -3.16 -60.49 -21.92
C GLN A 126 -2.56 -59.20 -21.34
N ASP A 127 -1.79 -59.29 -20.25
CA ASP A 127 -1.06 -58.14 -19.68
C ASP A 127 -0.01 -57.59 -20.65
N LYS A 128 0.72 -58.46 -21.37
CA LYS A 128 1.67 -58.03 -22.39
C LYS A 128 1.00 -57.20 -23.49
N SER A 129 -0.17 -57.65 -23.97
CA SER A 129 -0.95 -56.94 -24.98
C SER A 129 -1.52 -55.62 -24.45
N ARG A 130 -1.97 -55.58 -23.19
CA ARG A 130 -2.46 -54.37 -22.52
C ARG A 130 -1.36 -53.31 -22.36
N LEU A 131 -0.17 -53.70 -21.90
CA LEU A 131 0.97 -52.79 -21.74
C LEU A 131 1.44 -52.23 -23.09
N ALA A 132 1.54 -53.08 -24.13
CA ALA A 132 1.91 -52.64 -25.46
C ALA A 132 0.88 -51.65 -26.06
N LEU A 133 -0.41 -51.90 -25.87
CA LEU A 133 -1.49 -51.00 -26.29
C LEU A 133 -1.39 -49.62 -25.61
N GLU A 134 -1.04 -49.58 -24.32
CA GLU A 134 -0.88 -48.31 -23.58
C GLU A 134 0.26 -47.45 -24.15
N LEU A 135 1.40 -48.07 -24.51
CA LEU A 135 2.53 -47.36 -25.13
C LEU A 135 2.17 -46.85 -26.52
N VAL A 136 1.54 -47.66 -27.37
CA VAL A 136 1.14 -47.25 -28.73
C VAL A 136 0.08 -46.14 -28.70
N LYS A 137 -0.84 -46.12 -27.72
CA LYS A 137 -1.79 -45.02 -27.55
C LYS A 137 -1.12 -43.71 -27.13
N LYS A 138 -0.07 -43.74 -26.32
CA LYS A 138 0.74 -42.54 -26.00
C LYS A 138 1.45 -42.00 -27.25
N GLU A 139 2.05 -42.89 -28.06
CA GLU A 139 2.73 -42.53 -29.32
C GLU A 139 1.77 -41.90 -30.35
N LEU A 140 0.53 -42.38 -30.42
CA LEU A 140 -0.50 -41.82 -31.31
C LEU A 140 -0.87 -40.37 -30.93
N GLU A 141 -1.05 -40.06 -29.64
CA GLU A 141 -1.38 -38.70 -29.22
C GLU A 141 -0.20 -37.73 -29.38
N LEU A 142 1.05 -38.20 -29.15
CA LEU A 142 2.25 -37.43 -29.49
C LEU A 142 2.32 -37.12 -31.00
N SER A 143 2.06 -38.12 -31.85
CA SER A 143 2.02 -37.96 -33.31
C SER A 143 0.93 -36.97 -33.76
N LYS A 144 -0.28 -37.06 -33.19
CA LYS A 144 -1.39 -36.11 -33.47
C LYS A 144 -1.03 -34.68 -33.05
N LEU A 145 -0.37 -34.52 -31.90
CA LEU A 145 0.09 -33.22 -31.42
C LEU A 145 1.13 -32.59 -32.37
N GLN A 146 2.11 -33.38 -32.82
CA GLN A 146 3.10 -32.94 -33.81
C GLN A 146 2.45 -32.50 -35.12
N GLN A 147 1.50 -33.29 -35.66
CA GLN A 147 0.76 -32.92 -36.89
C GLN A 147 -0.01 -31.61 -36.72
N LYS A 148 -0.66 -31.41 -35.57
CA LYS A 148 -1.40 -30.17 -35.26
C LYS A 148 -0.49 -28.94 -35.11
N ILE A 149 0.73 -29.13 -34.60
CA ILE A 149 1.74 -28.06 -34.55
C ILE A 149 2.21 -27.72 -35.98
N ALA A 150 2.50 -28.74 -36.80
CA ALA A 150 2.90 -28.56 -38.19
C ALA A 150 1.82 -27.80 -39.01
N SER A 151 0.55 -28.20 -38.92
CA SER A 151 -0.53 -27.53 -39.65
C SER A 151 -0.73 -26.07 -39.18
N GLN A 152 -0.57 -25.78 -37.89
CA GLN A 152 -0.61 -24.40 -37.38
C GLN A 152 0.57 -23.53 -37.85
N ILE A 153 1.71 -24.14 -38.19
CA ILE A 153 2.86 -23.46 -38.80
C ILE A 153 2.58 -23.22 -40.29
N GLU A 154 2.08 -24.24 -41.01
CA GLU A 154 1.69 -24.11 -42.42
C GLU A 154 0.56 -23.09 -42.63
N ASP A 155 -0.48 -23.06 -41.79
CA ASP A 155 -1.55 -22.06 -41.85
C ASP A 155 -1.01 -20.63 -41.66
N LYS A 156 -0.08 -20.45 -40.72
CA LYS A 156 0.60 -19.16 -40.50
C LYS A 156 1.46 -18.77 -41.69
N MET A 157 2.25 -19.69 -42.25
CA MET A 157 3.09 -19.45 -43.42
C MET A 157 2.25 -19.14 -44.66
N ASN A 158 1.23 -19.93 -44.96
CA ASN A 158 0.29 -19.70 -46.06
C ASN A 158 -0.44 -18.35 -45.92
N LYS A 159 -0.85 -17.97 -44.71
CA LYS A 159 -1.42 -16.64 -44.47
C LYS A 159 -0.40 -15.54 -44.75
N HIS A 160 0.84 -15.65 -44.25
CA HIS A 160 1.89 -14.66 -44.48
C HIS A 160 2.26 -14.54 -45.97
N GLN A 161 2.35 -15.66 -46.67
CA GLN A 161 2.68 -15.73 -48.09
C GLN A 161 1.55 -15.19 -48.97
N ARG A 162 0.29 -15.41 -48.59
CA ARG A 162 -0.89 -14.81 -49.24
C ARG A 162 -1.01 -13.31 -48.96
N GLU A 163 -0.72 -12.85 -47.74
CA GLU A 163 -0.60 -11.42 -47.43
C GLU A 163 0.55 -10.75 -48.21
N PHE A 164 1.69 -11.44 -48.37
CA PHE A 164 2.82 -10.97 -49.17
C PHE A 164 2.46 -10.84 -50.65
N MET A 165 1.85 -11.86 -51.27
CA MET A 165 1.35 -11.79 -52.65
C MET A 165 0.32 -10.67 -52.85
N LEU A 166 -0.63 -10.52 -51.92
CA LEU A 166 -1.63 -9.44 -51.99
C LEU A 166 -0.99 -8.05 -51.84
N ARG A 167 0.09 -7.92 -51.07
CA ARG A 167 0.86 -6.66 -50.98
C ARG A 167 1.65 -6.36 -52.25
N GLU A 168 2.33 -7.34 -52.84
CA GLU A 168 3.00 -7.18 -54.15
C GLU A 168 2.01 -6.82 -55.27
N GLN A 169 0.84 -7.46 -55.30
CA GLN A 169 -0.23 -7.12 -56.24
C GLN A 169 -0.77 -5.70 -56.00
N LEU A 170 -1.07 -5.34 -54.75
CA LEU A 170 -1.48 -3.97 -54.38
C LEU A 170 -0.41 -2.92 -54.72
N LYS A 171 0.88 -3.27 -54.63
CA LYS A 171 2.02 -2.41 -54.96
C LYS A 171 2.13 -2.17 -56.47
N SER A 172 1.96 -3.22 -57.28
CA SER A 172 1.87 -3.10 -58.74
C SER A 172 0.66 -2.25 -59.15
N ILE A 173 -0.51 -2.49 -58.55
CA ILE A 173 -1.75 -1.73 -58.80
C ILE A 173 -1.60 -0.26 -58.38
N LYS A 174 -1.03 0.03 -57.21
CA LYS A 174 -0.75 1.42 -56.77
C LYS A 174 0.19 2.15 -57.73
N LYS A 175 1.21 1.45 -58.24
CA LYS A 175 2.20 1.98 -59.18
C LYS A 175 1.61 2.27 -60.56
N GLU A 176 0.65 1.48 -61.03
CA GLU A 176 -0.13 1.77 -62.25
C GLU A 176 -1.16 2.90 -62.04
N LEU A 177 -1.67 3.08 -60.81
CA LEU A 177 -2.61 4.15 -60.45
C LEU A 177 -1.94 5.50 -60.11
N GLY A 178 -0.61 5.57 -60.01
CA GLY A 178 0.15 6.82 -59.81
C GLY A 178 -0.05 7.50 -58.45
N ILE A 179 -0.43 6.76 -57.40
CA ILE A 179 -0.74 7.32 -56.07
C ILE A 179 0.52 7.36 -55.18
N ASP A 180 1.50 8.16 -55.60
CA ASP A 180 2.84 8.29 -54.94
C ASP A 180 2.92 9.47 -53.94
N LYS A 181 1.81 9.82 -53.28
CA LYS A 181 1.81 10.70 -52.10
C LYS A 181 1.18 9.97 -50.92
N ASP A 182 2.01 9.67 -49.92
CA ASP A 182 1.77 8.59 -48.95
C ASP A 182 1.94 9.12 -47.51
N ASP A 183 0.97 9.95 -47.10
CA ASP A 183 0.96 10.91 -45.97
C ASP A 183 1.60 10.48 -44.64
N GLY A 184 1.67 9.17 -44.35
CA GLY A 184 2.19 8.64 -43.08
C GLY A 184 3.69 8.81 -42.83
N SER A 185 4.51 9.10 -43.86
CA SER A 185 5.95 9.43 -43.66
C SER A 185 6.13 10.85 -43.14
N ASP A 186 5.41 11.80 -43.74
CA ASP A 186 5.59 13.22 -43.46
C ASP A 186 5.09 13.57 -42.05
N GLN A 187 4.05 12.88 -41.59
CA GLN A 187 3.59 12.94 -40.18
C GLN A 187 4.66 12.47 -39.18
N LEU A 188 5.47 11.46 -39.52
CA LEU A 188 6.57 11.01 -38.65
C LEU A 188 7.75 11.99 -38.68
N LEU A 189 8.08 12.54 -39.85
CA LEU A 189 9.11 13.59 -40.00
C LEU A 189 8.74 14.85 -39.21
N GLN A 190 7.48 15.32 -39.31
CA GLN A 190 6.98 16.44 -38.50
C GLN A 190 7.06 16.13 -37.00
N LYS A 191 6.63 14.93 -36.57
CA LYS A 191 6.69 14.50 -35.17
C LYS A 191 8.12 14.41 -34.61
N PHE A 192 9.11 14.06 -35.43
CA PHE A 192 10.52 14.10 -35.04
C PHE A 192 11.05 15.53 -34.91
N LYS A 193 10.69 16.44 -35.82
CA LYS A 193 11.08 17.86 -35.75
C LYS A 193 10.47 18.57 -34.54
N GLN A 194 9.17 18.39 -34.30
CA GLN A 194 8.46 18.98 -33.16
C GLN A 194 9.10 18.61 -31.80
N ARG A 195 9.62 17.39 -31.65
CA ARG A 195 10.34 16.92 -30.45
C ARG A 195 11.69 17.63 -30.19
N LEU A 196 12.22 18.34 -31.17
CA LEU A 196 13.51 19.04 -31.12
C LEU A 196 13.35 20.54 -30.92
N GLU A 197 12.19 21.12 -31.24
CA GLU A 197 11.90 22.57 -31.12
C GLU A 197 12.01 23.06 -29.66
N GLU A 198 11.67 22.22 -28.68
CA GLU A 198 11.74 22.54 -27.25
C GLU A 198 13.10 22.20 -26.60
N LYS A 199 14.08 21.65 -27.35
CA LYS A 199 15.31 21.06 -26.79
C LYS A 199 16.59 21.77 -27.25
N THR A 200 17.52 22.00 -26.33
CA THR A 200 18.82 22.62 -26.65
C THR A 200 19.86 21.55 -27.02
N VAL A 201 19.79 21.10 -28.26
CA VAL A 201 20.66 20.05 -28.82
C VAL A 201 22.07 20.62 -29.14
N PRO A 202 23.17 19.95 -28.75
CA PRO A 202 24.53 20.32 -29.16
C PRO A 202 24.71 20.31 -30.69
N LYS A 203 25.64 21.12 -31.22
CA LYS A 203 25.84 21.29 -32.67
C LYS A 203 26.12 19.97 -33.40
N GLU A 204 27.11 19.22 -32.94
CA GLU A 204 27.53 17.94 -33.52
C GLU A 204 26.38 16.91 -33.55
N VAL A 205 25.63 16.83 -32.44
CA VAL A 205 24.45 15.96 -32.31
C VAL A 205 23.33 16.42 -33.26
N LYS A 206 23.14 17.74 -33.41
CA LYS A 206 22.14 18.29 -34.34
C LYS A 206 22.49 18.03 -35.80
N GLU A 207 23.76 18.21 -36.19
CA GLU A 207 24.23 17.92 -37.55
C GLU A 207 24.04 16.42 -37.89
N ALA A 208 24.29 15.52 -36.94
CA ALA A 208 24.00 14.09 -37.10
C ALA A 208 22.49 13.77 -37.19
N ILE A 209 21.64 14.47 -36.42
CA ILE A 209 20.17 14.36 -36.51
C ILE A 209 19.65 14.84 -37.87
N ASP A 210 20.10 16.02 -38.34
CA ASP A 210 19.60 16.63 -39.57
C ASP A 210 20.00 15.78 -40.80
N GLN A 211 21.21 15.20 -40.83
CA GLN A 211 21.64 14.23 -41.85
C GLN A 211 20.79 12.95 -41.88
N GLU A 212 20.51 12.35 -40.72
CA GLU A 212 19.72 11.10 -40.67
C GLU A 212 18.22 11.36 -40.88
N LEU A 213 17.72 12.59 -40.63
CA LEU A 213 16.37 13.02 -41.05
C LEU A 213 16.25 13.15 -42.57
N GLU A 214 17.24 13.74 -43.25
CA GLU A 214 17.28 13.81 -44.72
C GLU A 214 17.37 12.41 -45.35
N LYS A 215 18.23 11.54 -44.80
CA LYS A 215 18.32 10.13 -45.21
C LYS A 215 17.00 9.39 -44.99
N PHE A 216 16.35 9.57 -43.83
CA PHE A 216 15.08 8.93 -43.50
C PHE A 216 13.94 9.34 -44.44
N ALA A 217 13.90 10.60 -44.88
CA ALA A 217 12.90 11.08 -45.83
C ALA A 217 13.02 10.42 -47.22
N ASN A 218 14.22 9.99 -47.61
CA ASN A 218 14.51 9.36 -48.89
C ASN A 218 14.46 7.81 -48.86
N LEU A 219 14.34 7.19 -47.67
CA LEU A 219 14.36 5.74 -47.51
C LEU A 219 12.97 5.09 -47.72
N ALA A 220 12.94 4.00 -48.49
CA ALA A 220 11.72 3.23 -48.70
C ALA A 220 11.25 2.54 -47.41
N LYS A 221 9.97 2.73 -47.05
CA LYS A 221 9.32 2.29 -45.79
C LYS A 221 9.46 0.79 -45.47
N GLU A 222 9.71 -0.02 -46.49
CA GLU A 222 9.81 -1.49 -46.42
C GLU A 222 11.25 -1.98 -46.16
N SER A 223 12.24 -1.10 -46.30
CA SER A 223 13.66 -1.45 -46.13
C SER A 223 14.05 -1.66 -44.66
N GLN A 224 15.04 -2.52 -44.43
CA GLN A 224 15.63 -2.68 -43.09
C GLN A 224 16.33 -1.40 -42.62
N GLU A 225 16.94 -0.64 -43.55
CA GLU A 225 17.55 0.66 -43.24
C GLU A 225 16.55 1.70 -42.78
N TYR A 226 15.33 1.74 -43.35
CA TYR A 226 14.27 2.62 -42.86
C TYR A 226 13.89 2.29 -41.41
N GLN A 227 13.82 1.01 -41.04
CA GLN A 227 13.56 0.60 -39.65
C GLN A 227 14.72 0.94 -38.72
N MET A 228 15.97 0.72 -39.13
CA MET A 228 17.17 1.08 -38.35
C MET A 228 17.27 2.60 -38.14
N THR A 229 17.14 3.39 -39.20
CA THR A 229 17.21 4.86 -39.17
C THR A 229 16.05 5.44 -38.37
N ARG A 230 14.82 4.92 -38.53
CA ARG A 230 13.67 5.26 -37.68
C ARG A 230 13.98 5.03 -36.21
N ASN A 231 14.47 3.85 -35.86
CA ASN A 231 14.75 3.49 -34.46
C ASN A 231 15.83 4.41 -33.88
N TYR A 232 16.89 4.70 -34.65
CA TYR A 232 17.96 5.60 -34.24
C TYR A 232 17.47 7.05 -34.02
N LEU A 233 16.69 7.61 -34.95
CA LEU A 233 16.01 8.90 -34.79
C LEU A 233 15.04 8.89 -33.59
N GLU A 234 14.35 7.78 -33.33
CA GLU A 234 13.49 7.59 -32.16
C GLU A 234 14.29 7.42 -30.84
N TRP A 235 15.58 7.12 -30.87
CA TRP A 235 16.45 7.28 -29.71
C TRP A 235 16.89 8.75 -29.57
N LEU A 236 17.52 9.32 -30.60
CA LEU A 236 18.05 10.70 -30.59
C LEU A 236 17.01 11.77 -30.21
N THR A 237 15.81 11.74 -30.80
CA THR A 237 14.75 12.75 -30.54
C THR A 237 14.10 12.59 -29.16
N ASN A 238 14.15 11.39 -28.57
CA ASN A 238 13.62 11.14 -27.22
C ASN A 238 14.65 11.42 -26.11
N MET A 239 15.92 11.70 -26.42
CA MET A 239 16.92 12.07 -25.42
C MET A 239 16.64 13.48 -24.84
N PRO A 240 16.95 13.74 -23.55
CA PRO A 240 16.62 14.98 -22.86
C PRO A 240 17.69 16.08 -23.05
N TRP A 241 18.03 16.41 -24.30
CA TRP A 241 19.10 17.37 -24.62
C TRP A 241 18.87 18.75 -23.98
N GLY A 242 19.72 19.09 -23.01
CA GLY A 242 19.66 20.34 -22.25
C GLY A 242 18.46 20.48 -21.30
N VAL A 243 17.71 19.40 -21.05
CA VAL A 243 16.57 19.39 -20.11
C VAL A 243 17.06 18.94 -18.73
N TYR A 244 17.10 19.86 -17.76
CA TYR A 244 17.60 19.61 -16.42
C TYR A 244 16.49 19.70 -15.36
N SER A 245 16.48 18.78 -14.41
CA SER A 245 15.70 18.87 -13.17
C SER A 245 16.25 19.98 -12.27
N LYS A 246 15.36 20.62 -11.48
CA LYS A 246 15.74 21.72 -10.58
C LYS A 246 16.29 21.19 -9.26
N ASP A 247 17.62 21.17 -9.14
CA ASP A 247 18.32 20.81 -7.91
C ASP A 247 17.79 21.62 -6.70
N THR A 248 17.36 20.90 -5.66
CA THR A 248 16.85 21.45 -4.41
C THR A 248 17.95 21.41 -3.34
N PHE A 249 18.47 22.58 -2.99
CA PHE A 249 19.60 22.74 -2.07
C PHE A 249 19.20 23.01 -0.60
N ASP A 250 18.00 22.56 -0.19
CA ASP A 250 17.52 22.77 1.19
C ASP A 250 17.94 21.63 2.13
N LEU A 251 18.91 21.93 3.00
CA LEU A 251 19.42 21.03 4.03
C LEU A 251 18.37 20.63 5.08
N LYS A 252 17.31 21.43 5.30
CA LYS A 252 16.20 21.05 6.21
C LYS A 252 15.31 19.99 5.56
N LYS A 253 14.83 20.25 4.35
CA LYS A 253 14.06 19.27 3.57
C LYS A 253 14.86 17.97 3.35
N ALA A 254 16.16 18.07 3.05
CA ALA A 254 17.03 16.91 2.93
C ALA A 254 17.16 16.13 4.25
N ARG A 255 17.28 16.83 5.39
CA ARG A 255 17.22 16.22 6.72
C ARG A 255 15.88 15.51 6.96
N GLU A 256 14.76 16.17 6.70
CA GLU A 256 13.42 15.62 6.89
C GLU A 256 13.19 14.36 6.06
N ILE A 257 13.60 14.34 4.79
CA ILE A 257 13.48 13.16 3.91
C ILE A 257 14.37 12.00 4.41
N LEU A 258 15.62 12.27 4.80
CA LEU A 258 16.53 11.26 5.33
C LEU A 258 16.08 10.71 6.69
N ASP A 259 15.53 11.54 7.57
CA ASP A 259 14.99 11.13 8.87
C ASP A 259 13.60 10.47 8.75
N ARG A 260 12.83 10.75 7.68
CA ARG A 260 11.58 10.07 7.33
C ARG A 260 11.80 8.66 6.78
N ASP A 261 12.78 8.47 5.89
CA ASP A 261 12.94 7.21 5.14
C ASP A 261 13.82 6.17 5.85
N HIS A 262 14.63 6.57 6.82
CA HIS A 262 15.60 5.70 7.50
C HIS A 262 15.64 5.95 8.99
N TYR A 263 15.38 4.93 9.80
CA TYR A 263 15.66 4.97 11.23
C TYR A 263 17.17 4.97 11.51
N GLY A 264 17.61 5.62 12.60
CA GLY A 264 19.01 5.62 13.05
C GLY A 264 19.96 6.30 12.07
N LEU A 265 21.14 5.69 11.87
CA LEU A 265 22.17 6.04 10.86
C LEU A 265 22.66 7.50 10.90
N ALA A 266 22.77 8.11 12.09
CA ALA A 266 23.12 9.53 12.27
C ALA A 266 24.38 9.96 11.48
N ASP A 267 25.52 9.32 11.73
CA ASP A 267 26.83 9.65 11.11
C ASP A 267 26.78 9.61 9.57
N ILE A 268 25.99 8.70 9.01
CA ILE A 268 25.81 8.52 7.56
C ILE A 268 24.92 9.63 7.00
N LYS A 269 23.83 9.98 7.69
CA LYS A 269 22.96 11.10 7.33
C LYS A 269 23.71 12.42 7.40
N ASP A 270 24.57 12.62 8.40
CA ASP A 270 25.37 13.84 8.53
C ASP A 270 26.45 13.93 7.45
N ARG A 271 27.14 12.83 7.09
CA ARG A 271 28.00 12.81 5.87
C ARG A 271 27.24 13.13 4.58
N ILE A 272 26.00 12.66 4.44
CA ILE A 272 25.14 13.00 3.29
C ILE A 272 24.76 14.49 3.31
N ARG A 273 24.48 15.07 4.49
CA ARG A 273 24.23 16.51 4.66
C ARG A 273 25.47 17.34 4.35
N GLU A 274 26.66 16.91 4.76
CA GLU A 274 27.95 17.52 4.40
C GLU A 274 28.16 17.51 2.88
N PHE A 275 27.93 16.38 2.22
CA PHE A 275 28.02 16.25 0.76
C PHE A 275 27.06 17.22 0.04
N ILE A 276 25.80 17.29 0.47
CA ILE A 276 24.82 18.25 -0.08
C ILE A 276 25.27 19.70 0.20
N ALA A 277 25.75 20.01 1.41
CA ALA A 277 26.23 21.34 1.78
C ALA A 277 27.42 21.82 0.92
N VAL A 278 28.37 20.93 0.62
CA VAL A 278 29.47 21.20 -0.32
C VAL A 278 28.93 21.45 -1.73
N GLY A 279 27.88 20.74 -2.15
CA GLY A 279 27.15 21.01 -3.39
C GLY A 279 26.51 22.41 -3.43
N VAL A 280 25.85 22.84 -2.35
CA VAL A 280 25.29 24.21 -2.23
C VAL A 280 26.38 25.27 -2.38
N LEU A 281 27.53 25.08 -1.72
CA LEU A 281 28.66 26.01 -1.76
C LEU A 281 29.34 26.07 -3.14
N ARG A 282 29.30 24.98 -3.92
CA ARG A 282 29.81 24.92 -5.30
C ARG A 282 28.81 25.42 -6.35
N GLY A 283 27.52 25.44 -6.03
CA GLY A 283 26.44 25.65 -7.01
C GLY A 283 26.22 24.47 -7.96
N SER A 284 26.91 23.34 -7.77
CA SER A 284 26.72 22.11 -8.54
C SER A 284 27.12 20.87 -7.72
N MET A 285 26.48 19.73 -8.01
CA MET A 285 26.78 18.43 -7.40
C MET A 285 27.94 17.68 -8.08
N GLN A 286 28.80 18.39 -8.83
CA GLN A 286 29.79 17.77 -9.73
C GLN A 286 31.04 17.24 -9.00
N GLY A 287 31.57 16.12 -9.50
CA GLY A 287 32.95 15.67 -9.26
C GLY A 287 33.22 14.84 -8.00
N LYS A 288 32.20 14.25 -7.36
CA LYS A 288 32.36 13.26 -6.27
C LYS A 288 31.37 12.11 -6.43
N ILE A 289 31.87 10.88 -6.45
CA ILE A 289 31.06 9.64 -6.52
C ILE A 289 30.90 9.11 -5.09
N LEU A 290 29.67 8.90 -4.64
CA LEU A 290 29.42 8.28 -3.33
C LEU A 290 29.44 6.75 -3.45
N CYS A 291 30.19 6.04 -2.59
CA CYS A 291 30.16 4.57 -2.55
C CYS A 291 29.70 4.06 -1.18
N PHE A 292 28.52 3.45 -1.14
CA PHE A 292 27.94 2.85 0.04
C PHE A 292 28.38 1.39 0.19
N VAL A 293 29.17 1.11 1.23
CA VAL A 293 29.71 -0.23 1.54
C VAL A 293 29.12 -0.75 2.83
N GLY A 294 28.70 -2.01 2.89
CA GLY A 294 28.25 -2.65 4.13
C GLY A 294 27.61 -4.01 3.86
N PRO A 295 27.16 -4.76 4.88
CA PRO A 295 26.53 -6.06 4.66
C PRO A 295 25.23 -5.94 3.82
N PRO A 296 24.68 -7.07 3.31
CA PRO A 296 23.40 -7.05 2.62
C PRO A 296 22.26 -6.67 3.57
N GLY A 297 21.28 -5.91 3.08
CA GLY A 297 20.08 -5.56 3.86
C GLY A 297 20.21 -4.35 4.80
N VAL A 298 21.23 -3.50 4.66
CA VAL A 298 21.44 -2.27 5.46
C VAL A 298 21.00 -0.98 4.74
N GLY A 299 19.95 -1.03 3.91
CA GLY A 299 19.35 0.17 3.31
C GLY A 299 20.17 0.91 2.23
N LYS A 300 21.35 0.41 1.82
CA LYS A 300 22.23 1.06 0.81
C LYS A 300 21.48 1.58 -0.42
N THR A 301 20.59 0.76 -0.98
CA THR A 301 19.80 1.07 -2.17
C THR A 301 18.68 2.09 -1.92
N SER A 302 18.04 2.07 -0.74
CA SER A 302 16.99 3.03 -0.38
C SER A 302 17.56 4.39 -0.02
N ILE A 303 18.75 4.46 0.57
CA ILE A 303 19.47 5.73 0.85
C ILE A 303 19.74 6.48 -0.47
N GLY A 304 20.20 5.79 -1.51
CA GLY A 304 20.39 6.39 -2.83
C GLY A 304 19.11 6.99 -3.44
N LYS A 305 17.93 6.40 -3.13
CA LYS A 305 16.63 6.94 -3.53
C LYS A 305 16.25 8.19 -2.73
N SER A 306 16.44 8.18 -1.41
CA SER A 306 16.16 9.34 -0.55
C SER A 306 17.05 10.54 -0.86
N ILE A 307 18.30 10.32 -1.31
CA ILE A 307 19.19 11.39 -1.80
C ILE A 307 18.63 12.01 -3.09
N ALA A 308 18.10 11.21 -4.01
CA ALA A 308 17.47 11.72 -5.24
C ALA A 308 16.23 12.58 -4.93
N GLU A 309 15.37 12.12 -4.02
CA GLU A 309 14.18 12.87 -3.58
C GLU A 309 14.55 14.17 -2.83
N ALA A 310 15.58 14.13 -1.98
CA ALA A 310 16.10 15.30 -1.29
C ALA A 310 16.62 16.38 -2.25
N LEU A 311 17.37 15.97 -3.27
CA LEU A 311 17.89 16.85 -4.33
C LEU A 311 16.83 17.25 -5.37
N GLY A 312 15.67 16.60 -5.42
CA GLY A 312 14.67 16.82 -6.48
C GLY A 312 15.09 16.29 -7.86
N ARG A 313 15.98 15.29 -7.90
CA ARG A 313 16.49 14.65 -9.12
C ARG A 313 15.77 13.34 -9.40
N GLU A 314 15.64 13.00 -10.68
CA GLU A 314 15.10 11.70 -11.11
C GLU A 314 16.03 10.54 -10.72
N PHE A 315 15.43 9.43 -10.24
CA PHE A 315 16.17 8.28 -9.73
C PHE A 315 16.18 7.10 -10.72
N TYR A 316 17.37 6.63 -11.08
CA TYR A 316 17.55 5.41 -11.86
C TYR A 316 18.51 4.45 -11.18
N ARG A 317 18.25 3.14 -11.30
CA ARG A 317 19.10 2.07 -10.75
C ARG A 317 19.34 0.98 -11.78
N PHE A 318 20.59 0.56 -11.90
CA PHE A 318 20.96 -0.71 -12.53
C PHE A 318 21.98 -1.45 -11.66
N SER A 319 22.02 -2.78 -11.75
CA SER A 319 23.07 -3.60 -11.13
C SER A 319 24.21 -3.79 -12.13
N VAL A 320 25.45 -3.83 -11.64
CA VAL A 320 26.63 -4.30 -12.38
C VAL A 320 27.14 -5.66 -11.91
N GLY A 321 26.55 -6.21 -10.85
CA GLY A 321 26.91 -7.52 -10.32
C GLY A 321 26.61 -8.64 -11.33
N GLY A 322 27.65 -9.35 -11.74
CA GLY A 322 27.57 -10.38 -12.78
C GLY A 322 27.60 -9.85 -14.22
N LEU A 323 27.93 -8.58 -14.46
CA LEU A 323 28.26 -8.13 -15.81
C LEU A 323 29.61 -8.69 -16.27
N TYR A 324 29.66 -9.18 -17.51
CA TYR A 324 30.88 -9.64 -18.18
C TYR A 324 31.14 -8.92 -19.51
N ASP A 325 30.20 -8.10 -20.00
CA ASP A 325 30.27 -7.46 -21.31
C ASP A 325 30.19 -5.92 -21.19
N VAL A 326 31.07 -5.25 -21.92
CA VAL A 326 31.12 -3.80 -22.09
C VAL A 326 29.87 -3.27 -22.82
N ALA A 327 29.26 -4.08 -23.70
CA ALA A 327 28.12 -3.68 -24.53
C ALA A 327 26.80 -3.50 -23.75
N GLU A 328 26.72 -3.88 -22.47
CA GLU A 328 25.62 -3.46 -21.60
C GLU A 328 25.77 -2.00 -21.14
N ILE A 329 27.00 -1.53 -20.90
CA ILE A 329 27.28 -0.16 -20.44
C ILE A 329 27.33 0.80 -21.63
N LYS A 330 28.06 0.45 -22.69
CA LYS A 330 28.25 1.27 -23.90
C LYS A 330 27.30 0.95 -25.06
N GLY A 331 26.41 -0.03 -24.93
CA GLY A 331 25.53 -0.43 -26.02
C GLY A 331 26.22 -1.22 -27.14
N HIS A 332 25.41 -1.64 -28.10
CA HIS A 332 25.80 -2.41 -29.28
C HIS A 332 25.88 -1.51 -30.52
N ARG A 333 26.83 -1.75 -31.43
CA ARG A 333 26.89 -1.03 -32.72
C ARG A 333 25.61 -1.25 -33.53
N ARG A 334 25.08 -0.19 -34.17
CA ARG A 334 23.82 -0.20 -34.95
C ARG A 334 23.75 -1.30 -36.02
N THR A 335 24.89 -1.79 -36.50
CA THR A 335 25.04 -2.84 -37.50
C THR A 335 24.52 -4.22 -37.06
N TYR A 336 24.33 -4.47 -35.76
CA TYR A 336 23.79 -5.74 -35.27
C TYR A 336 22.25 -5.75 -35.32
N VAL A 337 21.68 -6.85 -35.81
CA VAL A 337 20.23 -7.07 -35.78
C VAL A 337 19.78 -7.16 -34.31
N GLY A 338 18.91 -6.25 -33.89
CA GLY A 338 18.49 -6.13 -32.49
C GLY A 338 19.45 -5.31 -31.60
N ALA A 339 20.39 -4.55 -32.18
CA ALA A 339 21.26 -3.66 -31.42
C ALA A 339 20.48 -2.70 -30.50
N MET A 340 20.98 -2.53 -29.27
CA MET A 340 20.40 -1.68 -28.23
C MET A 340 21.49 -0.74 -27.67
N PRO A 341 21.14 0.51 -27.32
CA PRO A 341 22.04 1.41 -26.59
C PRO A 341 22.21 0.97 -25.14
N GLY A 342 23.29 1.42 -24.49
CA GLY A 342 23.68 1.01 -23.14
C GLY A 342 22.78 1.55 -22.02
N LYS A 343 22.96 1.03 -20.78
CA LYS A 343 22.12 1.38 -19.62
C LYS A 343 22.06 2.90 -19.35
N VAL A 344 23.13 3.64 -19.63
CA VAL A 344 23.21 5.10 -19.45
C VAL A 344 22.21 5.83 -20.35
N ILE A 345 22.17 5.46 -21.63
CA ILE A 345 21.24 6.03 -22.61
C ILE A 345 19.80 5.60 -22.32
N GLN A 346 19.61 4.35 -21.88
CA GLN A 346 18.30 3.86 -21.40
C GLN A 346 17.83 4.63 -20.15
N CYS A 347 18.74 5.03 -19.25
CA CYS A 347 18.46 5.89 -18.11
C CYS A 347 18.00 7.28 -18.55
N LEU A 348 18.76 7.96 -19.41
CA LEU A 348 18.44 9.32 -19.88
C LEU A 348 17.10 9.35 -20.64
N LYS A 349 16.82 8.35 -21.49
CA LYS A 349 15.50 8.22 -22.14
C LYS A 349 14.36 7.92 -21.14
N LYS A 350 14.60 7.16 -20.07
CA LYS A 350 13.56 6.84 -19.08
C LYS A 350 13.27 8.00 -18.11
N THR A 351 14.30 8.72 -17.70
CA THR A 351 14.21 9.84 -16.73
C THR A 351 13.84 11.17 -17.38
N GLN A 352 14.02 11.32 -18.70
CA GLN A 352 13.74 12.57 -19.44
C GLN A 352 14.47 13.81 -18.86
N THR A 353 15.60 13.61 -18.18
CA THR A 353 16.46 14.67 -17.64
C THR A 353 17.94 14.36 -17.88
N ALA A 354 18.79 15.38 -17.96
CA ALA A 354 20.23 15.27 -18.17
C ALA A 354 21.07 15.30 -16.87
N ASN A 355 20.45 15.51 -15.71
CA ASN A 355 21.08 15.46 -14.38
C ASN A 355 20.46 14.43 -13.39
N PRO A 356 20.04 13.22 -13.79
CA PRO A 356 19.49 12.23 -12.86
C PRO A 356 20.52 11.78 -11.81
N LEU A 357 20.03 11.11 -10.76
CA LEU A 357 20.85 10.31 -9.86
C LEU A 357 20.86 8.86 -10.36
N ILE A 358 22.04 8.36 -10.73
CA ILE A 358 22.27 6.98 -11.17
C ILE A 358 22.88 6.17 -10.03
N LEU A 359 22.13 5.18 -9.55
CA LEU A 359 22.58 4.18 -8.60
C LEU A 359 23.10 2.93 -9.32
N ILE A 360 24.39 2.65 -9.14
CA ILE A 360 25.11 1.47 -9.64
C ILE A 360 25.19 0.45 -8.50
N ASP A 361 24.34 -0.58 -8.54
CA ASP A 361 24.26 -1.61 -7.50
C ASP A 361 25.30 -2.72 -7.72
N GLU A 362 25.88 -3.24 -6.63
CA GLU A 362 26.80 -4.40 -6.60
C GLU A 362 28.10 -4.26 -7.44
N VAL A 363 28.79 -3.11 -7.32
CA VAL A 363 30.10 -2.82 -7.94
C VAL A 363 31.20 -3.81 -7.48
N ASP A 364 31.02 -4.41 -6.30
CA ASP A 364 31.89 -5.45 -5.74
C ASP A 364 31.81 -6.81 -6.45
N LYS A 365 30.94 -6.97 -7.45
CA LYS A 365 30.69 -8.22 -8.18
C LYS A 365 30.82 -8.10 -9.71
N ILE A 366 31.57 -7.12 -10.19
CA ILE A 366 31.87 -6.97 -11.63
C ILE A 366 32.70 -8.17 -12.11
N GLY A 367 32.25 -8.84 -13.17
CA GLY A 367 32.95 -9.97 -13.76
C GLY A 367 34.01 -9.55 -14.78
N ARG A 368 35.14 -10.27 -14.82
CA ARG A 368 36.12 -10.13 -15.91
C ARG A 368 35.71 -11.00 -17.10
N GLY A 369 35.22 -10.37 -18.16
CA GLY A 369 34.84 -11.04 -19.40
C GLY A 369 36.00 -11.30 -20.35
N HIS A 370 35.75 -12.13 -21.37
CA HIS A 370 36.71 -12.41 -22.45
C HIS A 370 36.66 -11.39 -23.60
N GLN A 371 35.60 -10.58 -23.70
CA GLN A 371 35.38 -9.60 -24.79
C GLN A 371 35.70 -8.15 -24.39
N GLY A 372 36.15 -7.92 -23.15
CA GLY A 372 36.51 -6.62 -22.60
C GLY A 372 36.37 -6.62 -21.08
N ASP A 373 36.99 -5.64 -20.42
CA ASP A 373 36.80 -5.43 -18.98
C ASP A 373 35.69 -4.38 -18.77
N PRO A 374 34.49 -4.75 -18.28
CA PRO A 374 33.41 -3.78 -18.04
C PRO A 374 33.76 -2.69 -17.02
N SER A 375 34.78 -2.89 -16.16
CA SER A 375 35.26 -1.82 -15.27
C SER A 375 35.93 -0.66 -16.05
N SER A 376 36.48 -0.90 -17.24
CA SER A 376 37.03 0.15 -18.11
C SER A 376 35.94 1.09 -18.64
N ALA A 377 34.76 0.54 -18.98
CA ALA A 377 33.60 1.33 -19.41
C ALA A 377 32.95 2.10 -18.26
N LEU A 378 33.00 1.56 -17.03
CA LEU A 378 32.63 2.32 -15.84
C LEU A 378 33.65 3.42 -15.52
N LEU A 379 34.95 3.19 -15.71
CA LEU A 379 35.98 4.20 -15.50
C LEU A 379 35.75 5.43 -16.40
N GLU A 380 35.49 5.23 -17.69
CA GLU A 380 35.20 6.32 -18.64
C GLU A 380 33.92 7.10 -18.30
N LEU A 381 32.87 6.40 -17.85
CA LEU A 381 31.61 7.01 -17.42
C LEU A 381 31.73 7.81 -16.11
N LEU A 382 32.61 7.34 -15.20
CA LEU A 382 32.79 7.89 -13.86
C LEU A 382 33.92 8.93 -13.76
N ASP A 383 34.80 9.04 -14.75
CA ASP A 383 35.88 10.02 -14.80
C ASP A 383 35.35 11.44 -15.08
N PRO A 384 35.52 12.42 -14.16
CA PRO A 384 35.13 13.81 -14.42
C PRO A 384 35.89 14.47 -15.58
N SER A 385 36.96 13.85 -16.09
CA SER A 385 37.72 14.34 -17.26
C SER A 385 37.33 13.70 -18.60
N GLN A 386 36.45 12.68 -18.59
CA GLN A 386 36.02 11.95 -19.80
C GLN A 386 34.49 11.89 -19.95
N ASN A 387 33.75 11.98 -18.85
CA ASN A 387 32.29 11.81 -18.85
C ASN A 387 31.52 12.95 -19.54
N ASN A 388 32.15 14.09 -19.82
CA ASN A 388 31.59 15.18 -20.63
C ASN A 388 31.48 14.83 -22.14
N SER A 389 32.19 13.80 -22.61
CA SER A 389 32.16 13.31 -23.98
C SER A 389 32.05 11.79 -24.04
N PHE A 390 31.16 11.21 -23.23
CA PHE A 390 30.92 9.77 -23.22
C PHE A 390 30.30 9.30 -24.54
N VAL A 391 30.88 8.29 -25.19
CA VAL A 391 30.39 7.75 -26.47
C VAL A 391 29.83 6.34 -26.31
N ASP A 392 28.52 6.22 -26.50
CA ASP A 392 27.78 4.96 -26.61
C ASP A 392 27.86 4.43 -28.06
N HIS A 393 28.17 3.14 -28.24
CA HIS A 393 28.37 2.48 -29.53
C HIS A 393 27.11 2.44 -30.42
N TYR A 394 25.91 2.58 -29.85
CA TYR A 394 24.67 2.66 -30.60
C TYR A 394 24.38 4.10 -31.01
N LEU A 395 24.64 5.08 -30.14
CA LEU A 395 24.42 6.49 -30.46
C LEU A 395 25.52 7.08 -31.36
N ASP A 396 26.79 6.69 -31.20
CA ASP A 396 27.94 7.16 -31.99
C ASP A 396 28.09 8.71 -32.04
N VAL A 397 27.59 9.39 -31.00
CA VAL A 397 27.69 10.84 -30.76
C VAL A 397 28.03 11.07 -29.28
N PRO A 398 28.77 12.14 -28.93
CA PRO A 398 29.13 12.42 -27.54
C PRO A 398 27.89 12.81 -26.71
N VAL A 399 27.82 12.27 -25.50
CA VAL A 399 26.79 12.56 -24.50
C VAL A 399 27.47 13.13 -23.26
N ASP A 400 27.00 14.30 -22.81
CA ASP A 400 27.44 14.89 -21.54
C ASP A 400 26.80 14.14 -20.35
N CYS A 401 27.62 13.39 -19.64
CA CYS A 401 27.30 12.72 -18.38
C CYS A 401 27.86 13.46 -17.16
N SER A 402 28.54 14.61 -17.32
CA SER A 402 29.21 15.33 -16.21
C SER A 402 28.25 15.88 -15.14
N ASN A 403 27.00 16.10 -15.52
CA ASN A 403 25.92 16.61 -14.65
C ASN A 403 25.14 15.50 -13.91
N ILE A 404 25.40 14.23 -14.22
CA ILE A 404 24.81 13.06 -13.57
C ILE A 404 25.45 12.86 -12.20
N LEU A 405 24.63 12.60 -11.17
CA LEU A 405 25.14 12.20 -9.85
C LEU A 405 25.23 10.68 -9.77
N PHE A 406 26.46 10.15 -9.70
CA PHE A 406 26.71 8.72 -9.55
C PHE A 406 26.81 8.31 -8.08
N VAL A 407 26.08 7.26 -7.73
CA VAL A 407 26.14 6.58 -6.44
C VAL A 407 26.38 5.10 -6.69
N CYS A 408 27.31 4.50 -5.96
CA CYS A 408 27.67 3.09 -6.06
C CYS A 408 27.27 2.34 -4.78
N THR A 409 26.96 1.05 -4.90
CA THR A 409 26.85 0.14 -3.75
C THR A 409 27.82 -1.02 -3.85
N ALA A 410 28.29 -1.48 -2.69
CA ALA A 410 29.14 -2.66 -2.55
C ALA A 410 28.87 -3.37 -1.21
N ASN A 411 29.33 -4.61 -1.10
CA ASN A 411 29.32 -5.36 0.16
C ASN A 411 30.74 -5.49 0.74
N VAL A 412 31.74 -5.67 -0.12
CA VAL A 412 33.17 -5.75 0.25
C VAL A 412 33.97 -4.73 -0.57
N LEU A 413 35.02 -4.13 0.00
CA LEU A 413 35.91 -3.18 -0.69
C LEU A 413 36.97 -3.87 -1.55
N GLU A 414 37.49 -5.00 -1.08
CA GLU A 414 38.67 -5.70 -1.61
C GLU A 414 38.47 -6.25 -3.04
N THR A 415 37.22 -6.45 -3.48
CA THR A 415 36.89 -6.90 -4.83
C THR A 415 36.63 -5.77 -5.82
N ILE A 416 36.57 -4.51 -5.36
CA ILE A 416 36.42 -3.34 -6.23
C ILE A 416 37.77 -3.05 -6.91
N PRO A 417 37.81 -2.81 -8.24
CA PRO A 417 39.04 -2.39 -8.92
C PRO A 417 39.61 -1.09 -8.32
N GLY A 418 40.87 -1.10 -7.92
CA GLY A 418 41.56 0.05 -7.30
C GLY A 418 41.34 1.39 -8.02
N PRO A 419 41.50 1.49 -9.36
CA PRO A 419 41.27 2.73 -10.10
C PRO A 419 39.84 3.30 -10.02
N LEU A 420 38.84 2.46 -9.71
CA LEU A 420 37.48 2.91 -9.41
C LEU A 420 37.37 3.37 -7.94
N LEU A 421 37.97 2.61 -7.02
CA LEU A 421 37.94 2.91 -5.59
C LEU A 421 38.62 4.25 -5.24
N ASP A 422 39.75 4.57 -5.87
CA ASP A 422 40.48 5.83 -5.68
C ASP A 422 39.66 7.08 -6.07
N ARG A 423 38.56 6.89 -6.84
CA ARG A 423 37.65 7.95 -7.31
C ARG A 423 36.37 8.07 -6.47
N MET A 424 36.19 7.18 -5.48
CA MET A 424 34.96 7.04 -4.70
C MET A 424 35.10 7.52 -3.25
N GLU A 425 34.13 8.29 -2.79
CA GLU A 425 33.97 8.64 -1.38
C GLU A 425 33.25 7.50 -0.65
N VAL A 426 34.03 6.69 0.06
CA VAL A 426 33.56 5.48 0.74
C VAL A 426 32.83 5.84 2.04
N ILE A 427 31.55 5.50 2.09
CA ILE A 427 30.71 5.57 3.28
C ILE A 427 30.40 4.14 3.72
N ARG A 428 30.83 3.77 4.93
CA ARG A 428 30.62 2.43 5.52
C ARG A 428 29.33 2.42 6.35
N LEU A 429 28.46 1.46 6.06
CA LEU A 429 27.24 1.15 6.81
C LEU A 429 27.46 -0.13 7.60
N THR A 430 27.23 -0.08 8.92
CA THR A 430 27.31 -1.24 9.80
C THR A 430 26.01 -2.05 9.77
N GLY A 431 26.00 -3.23 10.38
CA GLY A 431 24.76 -3.92 10.73
C GLY A 431 23.94 -3.13 11.77
N TYR A 432 22.66 -3.52 11.88
CA TYR A 432 21.72 -2.98 12.87
C TYR A 432 21.68 -3.84 14.15
N ASP A 433 21.43 -3.23 15.30
CA ASP A 433 21.14 -3.96 16.55
C ASP A 433 19.67 -4.42 16.68
N LEU A 434 19.32 -5.09 17.79
CA LEU A 434 17.96 -5.62 18.02
C LEU A 434 16.88 -4.52 18.08
N GLN A 435 17.14 -3.40 18.75
CA GLN A 435 16.20 -2.30 18.93
C GLN A 435 16.05 -1.47 17.65
N GLU A 436 17.16 -1.24 16.94
CA GLU A 436 17.12 -0.68 15.58
C GLU A 436 16.27 -1.56 14.65
N LYS A 437 16.46 -2.89 14.67
CA LYS A 437 15.69 -3.82 13.85
C LYS A 437 14.21 -3.87 14.21
N MET A 438 13.85 -3.80 15.49
CA MET A 438 12.45 -3.75 15.92
C MET A 438 11.76 -2.49 15.38
N ARG A 439 12.38 -1.31 15.54
CA ARG A 439 11.83 -0.04 15.02
C ARG A 439 11.78 -0.03 13.49
N ILE A 440 12.83 -0.49 12.81
CA ILE A 440 12.83 -0.64 11.35
C ILE A 440 11.70 -1.59 10.87
N ALA A 441 11.42 -2.66 11.61
CA ALA A 441 10.32 -3.56 11.30
C ALA A 441 8.95 -2.90 11.48
N GLN A 442 8.73 -2.20 12.60
CA GLN A 442 7.47 -1.54 12.94
C GLN A 442 7.16 -0.35 12.02
N ASP A 443 8.13 0.56 11.85
CA ASP A 443 7.95 1.81 11.11
C ASP A 443 7.92 1.60 9.59
N TYR A 444 8.65 0.59 9.07
CA TYR A 444 8.86 0.42 7.63
C TYR A 444 8.48 -0.97 7.10
N LEU A 445 9.01 -2.07 7.64
CA LEU A 445 8.87 -3.38 6.99
C LEU A 445 7.44 -3.92 7.06
N VAL A 446 6.79 -3.85 8.23
CA VAL A 446 5.42 -4.33 8.44
C VAL A 446 4.41 -3.48 7.63
N PRO A 447 4.42 -2.13 7.66
CA PRO A 447 3.55 -1.31 6.84
C PRO A 447 3.73 -1.55 5.33
N ASN A 448 4.97 -1.63 4.83
CA ASN A 448 5.21 -1.86 3.41
C ASN A 448 4.77 -3.27 2.98
N ALA A 449 5.08 -4.32 3.75
CA ALA A 449 4.64 -5.69 3.44
C ALA A 449 3.11 -5.83 3.46
N MET A 450 2.41 -5.15 4.36
CA MET A 450 0.95 -5.11 4.38
C MET A 450 0.37 -4.39 3.15
N VAL A 451 1.00 -3.32 2.67
CA VAL A 451 0.59 -2.63 1.43
C VAL A 451 0.88 -3.47 0.18
N GLU A 452 2.03 -4.16 0.12
CA GLU A 452 2.38 -5.03 -1.02
C GLU A 452 1.52 -6.28 -1.12
N VAL A 453 1.09 -6.86 0.01
CA VAL A 453 0.15 -7.99 0.06
C VAL A 453 -1.32 -7.54 -0.10
N GLY A 454 -1.61 -6.23 -0.04
CA GLY A 454 -2.95 -5.67 -0.19
C GLY A 454 -3.80 -5.66 1.09
N LEU A 455 -3.21 -5.98 2.25
CA LEU A 455 -3.85 -5.87 3.57
C LEU A 455 -4.06 -4.40 4.00
N ARG A 456 -3.31 -3.45 3.44
CA ARG A 456 -3.55 -2.01 3.61
C ARG A 456 -3.54 -1.27 2.27
N HIS A 457 -4.44 -0.30 2.10
CA HIS A 457 -4.40 0.63 0.98
C HIS A 457 -3.32 1.70 1.16
N LYS A 458 -2.78 2.19 0.04
CA LYS A 458 -1.69 3.16 -0.01
C LYS A 458 -2.24 4.59 0.01
N GLU A 459 -2.16 5.28 1.14
CA GLU A 459 -2.54 6.70 1.23
C GLU A 459 -1.69 7.56 0.29
N VAL A 460 -2.35 8.25 -0.64
CA VAL A 460 -1.69 9.24 -1.52
C VAL A 460 -1.86 10.62 -0.91
N LYS A 461 -0.82 11.13 -0.23
CA LYS A 461 -0.76 12.50 0.27
C LYS A 461 -0.39 13.46 -0.86
N THR A 462 -1.37 13.91 -1.65
CA THR A 462 -1.19 15.00 -2.62
C THR A 462 -1.02 16.34 -1.90
N SER A 463 0.13 16.99 -2.10
CA SER A 463 0.38 18.36 -1.65
C SER A 463 0.16 19.34 -2.80
N GLU A 464 -0.99 20.00 -2.86
CA GLU A 464 -1.27 21.05 -3.85
C GLU A 464 -1.60 22.39 -3.18
N GLN A 465 -0.73 23.38 -3.41
CA GLN A 465 -1.05 24.81 -3.29
C GLN A 465 -0.28 25.59 -4.37
N ALA A 466 -0.90 25.87 -5.50
CA ALA A 466 -0.42 26.87 -6.45
C ALA A 466 -1.57 27.48 -7.28
N THR A 467 -1.58 28.81 -7.35
CA THR A 467 -2.17 29.67 -8.42
C THR A 467 -3.61 29.45 -8.88
N THR A 468 -4.47 30.42 -8.57
CA THR A 468 -5.74 30.71 -9.26
C THR A 468 -5.58 31.77 -10.36
N ALA A 469 -6.21 31.60 -11.53
CA ALA A 469 -6.53 32.71 -12.44
C ALA A 469 -7.68 32.36 -13.43
N ASP A 470 -8.58 33.33 -13.62
CA ASP A 470 -9.41 33.63 -14.80
C ASP A 470 -10.49 32.65 -15.37
N ALA A 471 -11.45 33.27 -16.09
CA ALA A 471 -12.68 32.77 -16.73
C ALA A 471 -13.25 33.91 -17.64
N PRO A 472 -14.44 33.86 -18.29
CA PRO A 472 -15.36 32.78 -18.74
C PRO A 472 -15.45 32.85 -20.31
N PRO A 473 -16.60 32.82 -21.08
CA PRO A 473 -18.00 32.38 -20.90
C PRO A 473 -18.64 31.55 -22.08
N GLY A 474 -19.94 31.22 -21.95
CA GLY A 474 -20.86 30.67 -22.99
C GLY A 474 -21.82 29.61 -22.40
N GLU A 475 -23.15 29.76 -22.28
CA GLU A 475 -24.25 29.95 -23.26
C GLU A 475 -24.60 28.68 -24.11
N ALA A 476 -25.86 28.27 -24.33
CA ALA A 476 -27.19 28.63 -23.75
C ALA A 476 -28.29 27.59 -24.20
N LEU A 477 -29.58 27.83 -23.83
CA LEU A 477 -30.83 27.27 -24.44
C LEU A 477 -31.16 25.76 -24.11
N THR A 478 -32.40 25.22 -24.08
CA THR A 478 -33.81 25.74 -24.18
C THR A 478 -34.87 24.77 -23.58
N SER A 479 -36.12 25.25 -23.39
CA SER A 479 -37.46 24.57 -23.50
C SER A 479 -37.66 23.12 -22.95
N ALA A 480 -38.59 22.79 -22.03
CA ALA A 480 -40.08 22.71 -22.10
C ALA A 480 -40.50 21.25 -21.69
N GLU A 481 -41.72 20.83 -21.34
CA GLU A 481 -43.06 21.45 -21.11
C GLU A 481 -43.92 20.52 -20.20
N THR A 482 -45.07 20.99 -19.66
CA THR A 482 -46.28 20.27 -19.13
C THR A 482 -46.14 19.03 -18.20
N SER A 483 -47.09 18.63 -17.31
CA SER A 483 -48.26 19.19 -16.60
C SER A 483 -48.50 18.27 -15.34
N GLU A 484 -49.61 18.10 -14.59
CA GLU A 484 -51.01 18.57 -14.58
C GLU A 484 -51.58 18.59 -13.11
N ALA A 485 -52.85 18.23 -12.83
CA ALA A 485 -53.47 18.32 -11.49
C ALA A 485 -54.60 17.30 -11.17
N SER A 486 -54.93 17.10 -9.88
CA SER A 486 -56.20 16.56 -9.27
C SER A 486 -56.00 16.17 -7.78
N SER A 487 -57.02 16.02 -6.90
CA SER A 487 -58.30 16.76 -6.72
C SER A 487 -58.99 16.43 -5.36
N ASP A 488 -59.06 17.43 -4.46
CA ASP A 488 -60.19 17.79 -3.57
C ASP A 488 -60.66 16.93 -2.35
N GLU A 489 -61.50 17.59 -1.50
CA GLU A 489 -61.98 17.19 -0.16
C GLU A 489 -63.52 17.11 -0.07
N ALA A 490 -64.04 16.43 0.97
CA ALA A 490 -65.41 16.54 1.54
C ALA A 490 -65.42 15.84 2.93
N ASN A 491 -66.19 16.18 3.98
CA ASN A 491 -67.18 17.24 4.26
C ASN A 491 -67.33 17.48 5.81
N GLU A 492 -68.33 18.25 6.23
CA GLU A 492 -69.04 18.25 7.55
C GLU A 492 -68.79 19.36 8.62
N THR A 493 -69.69 20.36 8.57
CA THR A 493 -70.60 20.87 9.64
C THR A 493 -70.12 21.53 10.97
N SER A 494 -70.42 22.83 11.04
CA SER A 494 -70.93 23.67 12.17
C SER A 494 -70.68 23.32 13.67
N LYS A 495 -70.25 24.35 14.42
CA LYS A 495 -70.47 24.47 15.89
C LYS A 495 -70.53 25.94 16.35
N ALA A 496 -71.10 26.16 17.54
CA ALA A 496 -71.55 27.47 18.06
C ALA A 496 -70.41 28.37 18.60
N ALA A 497 -70.74 29.64 18.86
CA ALA A 497 -69.81 30.67 19.32
C ALA A 497 -69.64 30.72 20.86
N GLU A 498 -68.41 30.95 21.32
CA GLU A 498 -68.06 31.23 22.72
C GLU A 498 -68.03 32.76 23.00
N PRO A 499 -68.23 33.20 24.27
CA PRO A 499 -68.22 34.62 24.63
C PRO A 499 -66.83 35.27 24.47
N VAL A 500 -66.82 36.47 23.90
CA VAL A 500 -65.60 37.25 23.64
C VAL A 500 -64.95 37.74 24.94
N LYS A 501 -63.68 37.41 25.15
CA LYS A 501 -62.89 37.88 26.30
C LYS A 501 -62.59 39.39 26.19
N PRO A 502 -62.52 40.13 27.32
CA PRO A 502 -62.35 41.58 27.32
C PRO A 502 -61.05 42.03 26.65
N THR A 503 -61.14 43.08 25.83
CA THR A 503 -60.05 43.58 24.99
C THR A 503 -59.00 44.32 25.82
N ILE A 504 -57.80 43.75 25.95
CA ILE A 504 -56.68 44.40 26.66
C ILE A 504 -56.02 45.44 25.76
N LYS A 505 -55.87 46.68 26.24
CA LYS A 505 -55.21 47.76 25.49
C LYS A 505 -53.68 47.59 25.52
N VAL A 506 -53.11 47.12 24.42
CA VAL A 506 -51.66 46.88 24.24
C VAL A 506 -51.02 48.11 23.58
N GLN A 507 -49.88 48.57 24.10
CA GLN A 507 -49.14 49.73 23.55
C GLN A 507 -48.21 49.38 22.38
N ALA A 508 -47.68 48.16 22.32
CA ALA A 508 -46.82 47.68 21.24
C ALA A 508 -46.78 46.14 21.21
N TYR A 509 -46.56 45.56 20.03
CA TYR A 509 -46.44 44.12 19.81
C TYR A 509 -44.98 43.73 19.57
N ASP A 510 -44.56 42.55 20.00
CA ASP A 510 -43.20 42.05 19.79
C ASP A 510 -42.97 41.53 18.37
N ALA A 511 -44.02 40.96 17.75
CA ALA A 511 -44.00 40.50 16.37
C ALA A 511 -45.40 40.56 15.74
N PHE A 512 -45.46 40.93 14.47
CA PHE A 512 -46.60 40.66 13.59
C PHE A 512 -46.29 39.39 12.77
N LEU A 513 -47.27 38.50 12.60
CA LEU A 513 -47.14 37.27 11.82
C LEU A 513 -47.85 37.40 10.46
N SER A 514 -47.08 37.72 9.42
CA SER A 514 -47.56 37.72 8.03
C SER A 514 -47.41 36.32 7.43
N HIS A 515 -48.46 35.84 6.75
CA HIS A 515 -48.50 34.47 6.25
C HIS A 515 -49.55 34.29 5.13
N ASP A 516 -49.32 33.34 4.24
CA ASP A 516 -50.35 32.86 3.30
C ASP A 516 -51.33 31.90 4.01
N TRP A 517 -52.63 32.05 3.75
CA TRP A 517 -53.68 31.25 4.39
C TRP A 517 -53.70 29.78 3.90
N GLY A 518 -53.36 29.50 2.64
CA GLY A 518 -53.44 28.17 2.03
C GLY A 518 -52.47 27.12 2.60
N SER A 519 -51.41 27.54 3.30
CA SER A 519 -50.42 26.61 3.87
C SER A 519 -50.85 25.95 5.21
N GLY A 520 -50.44 24.69 5.41
CA GLY A 520 -50.88 23.84 6.52
C GLY A 520 -50.55 24.35 7.94
N ARG A 521 -51.51 24.24 8.87
CA ARG A 521 -51.45 24.77 10.24
C ARG A 521 -50.24 24.25 11.05
N TRP A 522 -49.88 22.97 10.89
CA TRP A 522 -48.78 22.36 11.65
C TRP A 522 -47.39 22.89 11.27
N LEU A 523 -47.11 23.13 9.98
CA LEU A 523 -45.83 23.73 9.55
C LEU A 523 -45.70 25.18 10.05
N LYS A 524 -46.81 25.93 10.05
CA LYS A 524 -46.86 27.28 10.63
C LYS A 524 -46.50 27.24 12.12
N LEU A 525 -47.11 26.35 12.90
CA LEU A 525 -46.81 26.18 14.33
C LEU A 525 -45.34 25.79 14.56
N LEU A 526 -44.83 24.78 13.85
CA LEU A 526 -43.44 24.31 14.01
C LEU A 526 -42.41 25.40 13.66
N SER A 527 -42.70 26.22 12.64
CA SER A 527 -41.89 27.38 12.27
C SER A 527 -41.85 28.43 13.37
N LEU A 528 -42.96 28.68 14.06
CA LEU A 528 -43.03 29.61 15.19
C LEU A 528 -42.28 29.09 16.42
N LEU A 529 -42.34 27.78 16.71
CA LEU A 529 -41.53 27.15 17.76
C LEU A 529 -40.03 27.32 17.47
N LEU A 530 -39.59 27.06 16.24
CA LEU A 530 -38.19 27.26 15.83
C LEU A 530 -37.75 28.73 15.91
N VAL A 531 -38.62 29.68 15.53
CA VAL A 531 -38.34 31.13 15.59
C VAL A 531 -38.24 31.67 17.02
N PHE A 532 -39.03 31.17 17.97
CA PHE A 532 -39.16 31.75 19.32
C PHE A 532 -38.57 30.92 20.47
N ASN A 533 -38.54 29.59 20.36
CA ASN A 533 -38.17 28.69 21.48
C ASN A 533 -36.76 28.09 21.37
N SER A 534 -36.24 27.87 20.16
CA SER A 534 -34.95 27.22 19.91
C SER A 534 -33.78 27.76 20.76
N ARG A 535 -33.66 29.08 20.87
CA ARG A 535 -32.62 29.73 21.68
C ARG A 535 -32.76 29.41 23.18
N ALA A 536 -33.99 29.33 23.69
CA ALA A 536 -34.24 29.02 25.09
C ALA A 536 -34.01 27.53 25.39
N ALA A 537 -34.38 26.63 24.46
CA ALA A 537 -34.07 25.21 24.56
C ALA A 537 -32.56 24.93 24.64
N PHE A 538 -31.77 25.62 23.80
CA PHE A 538 -30.31 25.57 23.85
C PHE A 538 -29.75 26.01 25.21
N TYR A 539 -30.11 27.19 25.72
CA TYR A 539 -29.61 27.68 27.01
C TYR A 539 -30.09 26.85 28.20
N ALA A 540 -31.29 26.27 28.14
CA ALA A 540 -31.79 25.36 29.18
C ALA A 540 -31.00 24.04 29.20
N CYS A 541 -30.71 23.44 28.04
CA CYS A 541 -29.86 22.25 27.94
C CYS A 541 -28.45 22.50 28.48
N LEU A 542 -27.84 23.64 28.10
CA LEU A 542 -26.53 24.08 28.61
C LEU A 542 -26.52 24.19 30.14
N PHE A 543 -27.50 24.90 30.71
CA PHE A 543 -27.59 25.13 32.15
C PHE A 543 -27.79 23.83 32.93
N VAL A 544 -28.69 22.95 32.47
CA VAL A 544 -28.96 21.66 33.13
C VAL A 544 -27.76 20.72 33.04
N SER A 545 -27.05 20.67 31.89
CA SER A 545 -25.85 19.82 31.74
C SER A 545 -24.72 20.25 32.67
N ILE A 546 -24.48 21.56 32.80
CA ILE A 546 -23.51 22.11 33.74
C ILE A 546 -23.93 21.83 35.18
N ALA A 547 -25.19 22.07 35.54
CA ALA A 547 -25.70 21.82 36.90
C ALA A 547 -25.60 20.34 37.30
N ILE A 548 -25.87 19.41 36.39
CA ILE A 548 -25.71 17.97 36.61
C ILE A 548 -24.23 17.60 36.82
N GLY A 549 -23.32 18.18 36.04
CA GLY A 549 -21.87 17.98 36.23
C GLY A 549 -21.39 18.43 37.62
N PHE A 550 -21.81 19.61 38.08
CA PHE A 550 -21.52 20.07 39.44
C PHE A 550 -22.15 19.18 40.52
N LEU A 551 -23.43 18.80 40.36
CA LEU A 551 -24.14 17.99 41.36
C LEU A 551 -23.54 16.58 41.49
N ARG A 552 -23.08 15.97 40.40
CA ARG A 552 -22.28 14.72 40.45
C ARG A 552 -20.91 14.95 41.10
N GLY A 553 -20.21 16.03 40.74
CA GLY A 553 -18.92 16.39 41.34
C GLY A 553 -18.98 16.61 42.86
N PHE A 554 -20.11 17.06 43.39
CA PHE A 554 -20.39 17.14 44.84
C PHE A 554 -20.98 15.84 45.45
N GLY A 555 -21.09 14.74 44.70
CA GLY A 555 -21.64 13.47 45.17
C GLY A 555 -23.15 13.46 45.41
N LEU A 556 -23.89 14.48 44.95
CA LEU A 556 -25.33 14.64 45.15
C LEU A 556 -26.18 13.94 44.07
N LEU A 557 -25.57 13.51 42.97
CA LEU A 557 -26.18 12.70 41.91
C LEU A 557 -25.26 11.53 41.55
N PRO A 558 -25.80 10.34 41.20
CA PRO A 558 -25.01 9.21 40.76
C PRO A 558 -24.45 9.40 39.33
N ASP A 559 -23.34 8.74 39.03
CA ASP A 559 -22.73 8.68 37.70
C ASP A 559 -23.44 7.72 36.72
N ALA A 560 -24.78 7.75 36.72
CA ALA A 560 -25.63 7.01 35.78
C ALA A 560 -25.96 7.87 34.54
N THR A 561 -25.86 7.33 33.32
CA THR A 561 -26.04 8.11 32.07
C THR A 561 -27.48 8.59 31.82
N TRP A 562 -28.46 8.14 32.62
CA TRP A 562 -29.80 8.72 32.67
C TRP A 562 -29.79 10.23 32.96
N THR A 563 -28.78 10.76 33.68
CA THR A 563 -28.64 12.21 33.90
C THR A 563 -28.23 12.95 32.61
N VAL A 564 -27.45 12.33 31.73
CA VAL A 564 -27.10 12.88 30.40
C VAL A 564 -28.33 12.89 29.50
N VAL A 565 -29.12 11.80 29.50
CA VAL A 565 -30.41 11.71 28.79
C VAL A 565 -31.40 12.79 29.25
N PHE A 566 -31.41 13.15 30.54
CA PHE A 566 -32.26 14.20 31.08
C PHE A 566 -31.97 15.59 30.47
N SER A 567 -30.72 15.91 30.14
CA SER A 567 -30.39 17.15 29.41
C SER A 567 -30.97 17.17 27.99
N HIS A 568 -30.90 16.06 27.25
CA HIS A 568 -31.55 15.96 25.93
C HIS A 568 -33.07 16.07 26.03
N ALA A 569 -33.69 15.44 27.02
CA ALA A 569 -35.13 15.57 27.28
C ALA A 569 -35.51 17.03 27.60
N THR A 570 -34.68 17.74 28.37
CA THR A 570 -34.84 19.16 28.68
C THR A 570 -34.86 20.03 27.42
N PHE A 571 -33.99 19.76 26.43
CA PHE A 571 -33.99 20.48 25.16
C PHE A 571 -35.35 20.40 24.45
N PHE A 572 -35.89 19.19 24.24
CA PHE A 572 -37.17 19.01 23.55
C PHE A 572 -38.36 19.53 24.35
N PHE A 573 -38.36 19.34 25.68
CA PHE A 573 -39.41 19.86 26.56
C PHE A 573 -39.49 21.39 26.49
N VAL A 574 -38.35 22.09 26.60
CA VAL A 574 -38.32 23.55 26.47
C VAL A 574 -38.62 23.98 25.02
N PHE A 575 -38.14 23.27 24.00
CA PHE A 575 -38.49 23.57 22.60
C PHE A 575 -40.00 23.53 22.35
N ALA A 576 -40.70 22.54 22.90
CA ALA A 576 -42.15 22.37 22.75
C ALA A 576 -42.99 23.32 23.63
N PHE A 577 -42.52 23.64 24.85
CA PHE A 577 -43.35 24.30 25.88
C PHE A 577 -42.84 25.65 26.39
N TRP A 578 -41.74 26.20 25.88
CA TRP A 578 -41.18 27.49 26.34
C TRP A 578 -42.18 28.64 26.36
N GLN A 579 -43.12 28.70 25.41
CA GLN A 579 -44.20 29.69 25.38
C GLN A 579 -45.12 29.66 26.61
N ARG A 580 -45.23 28.51 27.30
CA ARG A 580 -45.90 28.38 28.61
C ARG A 580 -44.94 28.63 29.77
N ILE A 581 -43.76 27.99 29.76
CA ILE A 581 -42.73 28.13 30.81
C ILE A 581 -42.36 29.61 31.02
N ARG A 582 -42.22 30.36 29.93
CA ARG A 582 -41.92 31.80 29.93
C ARG A 582 -42.93 32.60 30.76
N LEU A 583 -44.21 32.24 30.80
CA LEU A 583 -45.24 32.97 31.55
C LEU A 583 -45.01 32.97 33.06
N LEU A 584 -44.25 31.99 33.58
CA LEU A 584 -43.90 31.85 34.99
C LEU A 584 -42.64 32.67 35.38
N VAL A 585 -41.81 33.04 34.39
CA VAL A 585 -40.45 33.56 34.60
C VAL A 585 -40.23 34.95 33.99
N CYS A 586 -41.05 35.33 32.99
CA CYS A 586 -40.81 36.49 32.12
C CYS A 586 -42.12 37.10 31.62
N ARG A 587 -42.06 38.36 31.18
CA ARG A 587 -43.20 38.99 30.49
C ARG A 587 -43.60 38.18 29.23
N PRO A 588 -44.91 37.98 28.98
CA PRO A 588 -45.39 37.32 27.76
C PRO A 588 -44.90 38.08 26.53
N ARG A 589 -44.73 37.38 25.41
CA ARG A 589 -44.56 38.04 24.11
C ARG A 589 -45.93 38.29 23.49
N MET A 590 -46.21 39.54 23.18
CA MET A 590 -47.47 39.90 22.49
C MET A 590 -47.24 39.80 21.00
N VAL A 591 -47.78 38.76 20.39
CA VAL A 591 -47.65 38.47 18.96
C VAL A 591 -49.00 38.69 18.29
N PHE A 592 -49.05 39.57 17.29
CA PHE A 592 -50.24 39.75 16.46
C PHE A 592 -50.28 38.67 15.39
N PHE A 593 -51.39 37.95 15.30
CA PHE A 593 -51.66 36.94 14.28
C PHE A 593 -53.02 37.24 13.66
N ASP A 594 -53.05 37.52 12.37
CA ASP A 594 -54.31 37.76 11.69
C ASP A 594 -55.11 36.44 11.59
N LYS A 595 -56.35 36.49 12.11
CA LYS A 595 -57.27 35.36 12.25
C LYS A 595 -58.72 35.79 12.02
N LEU A 596 -58.98 37.07 11.73
CA LEU A 596 -60.33 37.62 11.59
C LEU A 596 -60.39 38.38 10.28
N CYS A 597 -61.07 37.78 9.30
CA CYS A 597 -61.28 38.40 8.00
C CYS A 597 -61.83 39.83 8.17
N VAL A 598 -61.18 40.80 7.53
CA VAL A 598 -61.76 42.12 7.32
C VAL A 598 -63.16 41.93 6.71
N ALA A 599 -64.16 42.67 7.22
CA ALA A 599 -65.54 42.58 6.75
C ALA A 599 -65.60 42.77 5.23
N GLN A 600 -66.14 41.78 4.50
CA GLN A 600 -66.14 41.79 3.03
C GLN A 600 -67.34 42.53 2.43
N HIS A 601 -68.45 42.63 3.17
CA HIS A 601 -69.76 43.08 2.68
C HIS A 601 -70.07 44.55 3.04
N ASP A 602 -69.36 45.14 4.01
CA ASP A 602 -69.51 46.54 4.43
C ASP A 602 -68.21 47.29 4.12
N GLU A 603 -68.22 48.19 3.12
CA GLU A 603 -67.05 48.94 2.67
C GLU A 603 -66.48 49.88 3.77
N ALA A 604 -67.33 50.44 4.64
CA ALA A 604 -66.91 51.34 5.70
C ALA A 604 -66.26 50.59 6.87
N LEU A 605 -66.71 49.36 7.19
CA LEU A 605 -65.99 48.46 8.09
C LEU A 605 -64.72 47.89 7.43
N LYS A 606 -64.77 47.57 6.13
CA LYS A 606 -63.62 47.10 5.34
C LYS A 606 -62.48 48.10 5.38
N GLN A 607 -62.76 49.36 5.02
CA GLN A 607 -61.80 50.46 5.05
C GLN A 607 -61.23 50.73 6.46
N ARG A 608 -62.08 50.70 7.50
CA ARG A 608 -61.63 50.85 8.90
C ARG A 608 -60.71 49.70 9.33
N GLY A 609 -61.04 48.45 8.98
CA GLY A 609 -60.20 47.29 9.28
C GLY A 609 -58.82 47.37 8.61
N ILE A 610 -58.78 47.75 7.32
CA ILE A 610 -57.53 47.83 6.54
C ILE A 610 -56.61 48.95 7.03
N LEU A 611 -57.16 50.10 7.41
CA LEU A 611 -56.39 51.16 8.07
C LEU A 611 -55.89 50.71 9.45
N SER A 612 -56.71 49.99 10.22
CA SER A 612 -56.31 49.46 11.55
C SER A 612 -55.18 48.44 11.47
N ILE A 613 -55.15 47.58 10.43
CA ILE A 613 -54.04 46.64 10.18
C ILE A 613 -52.72 47.39 9.99
N ALA A 614 -52.73 48.53 9.31
CA ALA A 614 -51.53 49.36 9.15
C ALA A 614 -51.03 49.92 10.49
N ASP A 615 -51.93 50.32 11.39
CA ASP A 615 -51.56 50.77 12.74
C ASP A 615 -51.05 49.62 13.62
N PHE A 616 -51.59 48.39 13.49
CA PHE A 616 -51.04 47.20 14.16
C PHE A 616 -49.63 46.84 13.66
N LEU A 617 -49.37 46.95 12.35
CA LEU A 617 -48.03 46.78 11.76
C LEU A 617 -47.04 47.84 12.26
N LEU A 618 -47.45 49.11 12.30
CA LEU A 618 -46.64 50.22 12.84
C LEU A 618 -46.48 50.15 14.37
N SER A 619 -47.37 49.46 15.08
CA SER A 619 -47.25 49.15 16.51
C SER A 619 -46.39 47.91 16.80
N SER A 620 -45.87 47.22 15.78
CA SER A 620 -45.10 45.98 15.91
C SER A 620 -43.59 46.19 15.81
N ARG A 621 -42.84 45.53 16.71
CA ARG A 621 -41.36 45.58 16.82
C ARG A 621 -40.61 44.69 15.82
N SER A 622 -41.31 43.78 15.15
CA SER A 622 -40.75 42.93 14.10
C SER A 622 -41.86 42.37 13.22
N LEU A 623 -41.53 42.01 11.98
CA LEU A 623 -42.42 41.32 11.05
C LEU A 623 -41.85 39.93 10.78
N VAL A 624 -42.54 38.88 11.20
CA VAL A 624 -42.16 37.49 10.89
C VAL A 624 -43.00 37.03 9.71
N VAL A 625 -42.32 36.72 8.61
CA VAL A 625 -42.92 36.27 7.35
C VAL A 625 -42.81 34.75 7.27
N LEU A 626 -43.93 34.05 7.38
CA LEU A 626 -44.03 32.62 7.14
C LEU A 626 -44.11 32.37 5.64
N LEU A 627 -42.96 32.03 5.07
CA LEU A 627 -42.69 32.12 3.64
C LEU A 627 -43.10 30.83 2.89
N THR A 628 -43.88 31.02 1.82
CA THR A 628 -44.25 30.02 0.81
C THR A 628 -43.90 30.54 -0.59
N PRO A 629 -43.79 29.69 -1.63
CA PRO A 629 -43.56 30.15 -3.00
C PRO A 629 -44.65 31.11 -3.53
N GLN A 630 -45.88 30.95 -3.05
CA GLN A 630 -47.04 31.78 -3.42
C GLN A 630 -47.15 33.08 -2.61
N TYR A 631 -46.35 33.26 -1.55
CA TYR A 631 -46.48 34.39 -0.62
C TYR A 631 -46.39 35.76 -1.34
N PHE A 632 -45.49 35.91 -2.32
CA PHE A 632 -45.36 37.14 -3.10
C PHE A 632 -46.33 37.28 -4.27
N SER A 633 -47.19 36.28 -4.56
CA SER A 633 -48.31 36.49 -5.48
C SER A 633 -49.54 37.09 -4.78
N ARG A 634 -49.72 36.88 -3.47
CA ARG A 634 -50.90 37.37 -2.74
C ARG A 634 -50.85 38.88 -2.46
N LEU A 635 -51.81 39.64 -2.98
CA LEU A 635 -51.90 41.10 -2.79
C LEU A 635 -51.78 41.52 -1.32
N TRP A 636 -52.55 40.90 -0.42
CA TRP A 636 -52.55 41.23 1.01
C TRP A 636 -51.19 41.04 1.68
N CYS A 637 -50.49 39.94 1.41
CA CYS A 637 -49.14 39.69 1.92
C CYS A 637 -48.14 40.78 1.45
N THR A 638 -48.26 41.23 0.20
CA THR A 638 -47.41 42.33 -0.30
C THR A 638 -47.73 43.68 0.34
N PHE A 639 -48.99 43.93 0.71
CA PHE A 639 -49.43 45.15 1.40
C PHE A 639 -48.94 45.22 2.85
N GLU A 640 -48.93 44.10 3.58
CA GLU A 640 -48.35 44.03 4.93
C GLU A 640 -46.87 44.41 4.93
N ILE A 641 -46.09 43.84 3.99
CA ILE A 641 -44.69 44.19 3.80
C ILE A 641 -44.53 45.65 3.35
N ALA A 642 -45.35 46.14 2.41
CA ALA A 642 -45.32 47.54 1.96
C ALA A 642 -45.46 48.52 3.12
N THR A 643 -46.38 48.23 4.03
CA THR A 643 -46.69 49.04 5.19
C THR A 643 -45.55 49.03 6.20
N PHE A 644 -44.97 47.86 6.49
CA PHE A 644 -43.85 47.73 7.43
C PHE A 644 -42.54 48.32 6.86
N MET A 645 -42.34 48.27 5.55
CA MET A 645 -41.18 48.87 4.86
C MET A 645 -41.22 50.41 4.76
N LYS A 646 -42.33 51.05 5.14
CA LYS A 646 -42.50 52.51 5.14
C LYS A 646 -41.39 53.20 5.97
N ASP A 647 -41.21 52.73 7.21
CA ASP A 647 -40.16 53.16 8.14
C ASP A 647 -38.79 52.55 7.74
N PRO A 648 -37.75 53.37 7.46
CA PRO A 648 -36.44 52.87 7.07
C PRO A 648 -35.74 51.95 8.08
N GLU A 649 -35.88 52.21 9.39
CA GLU A 649 -35.16 51.43 10.41
C GLU A 649 -35.80 50.06 10.64
N ARG A 650 -37.13 49.98 10.52
CA ARG A 650 -37.87 48.71 10.68
C ARG A 650 -37.59 47.70 9.57
N ARG A 651 -37.07 48.11 8.41
CA ARG A 651 -36.69 47.20 7.31
C ARG A 651 -35.71 46.10 7.78
N LYS A 652 -34.86 46.40 8.76
CA LYS A 652 -33.90 45.46 9.38
C LYS A 652 -34.57 44.42 10.31
N GLN A 653 -35.85 44.61 10.64
CA GLN A 653 -36.62 43.82 11.62
C GLN A 653 -37.59 42.83 10.95
N ILE A 654 -37.54 42.70 9.62
CA ILE A 654 -38.28 41.66 8.86
C ILE A 654 -37.51 40.33 8.95
N ARG A 655 -38.19 39.24 9.31
CA ARG A 655 -37.61 37.89 9.41
C ARG A 655 -38.39 36.92 8.54
N PHE A 656 -37.78 36.52 7.42
CA PHE A 656 -38.28 35.43 6.58
C PHE A 656 -38.02 34.07 7.24
N MET A 657 -39.01 33.18 7.14
CA MET A 657 -38.95 31.81 7.67
C MET A 657 -39.66 30.86 6.70
N PRO A 658 -38.93 30.11 5.85
CA PRO A 658 -39.53 29.11 4.97
C PRO A 658 -40.15 27.97 5.78
N LEU A 659 -41.39 27.58 5.48
CA LEU A 659 -42.13 26.60 6.28
C LEU A 659 -41.47 25.21 6.33
N LYS A 660 -40.80 24.78 5.25
CA LYS A 660 -40.07 23.49 5.18
C LYS A 660 -38.87 23.44 6.14
N THR A 661 -38.20 24.57 6.39
CA THR A 661 -36.99 24.65 7.23
C THR A 661 -37.19 24.08 8.64
N ALA A 662 -38.40 24.27 9.21
CA ALA A 662 -38.68 23.84 10.56
C ALA A 662 -38.90 22.33 10.70
N LEU A 663 -39.38 21.67 9.64
CA LEU A 663 -39.51 20.21 9.58
C LEU A 663 -38.14 19.54 9.43
N ILE A 664 -37.31 20.05 8.51
CA ILE A 664 -35.93 19.58 8.29
C ILE A 664 -35.12 19.69 9.60
N PHE A 665 -35.19 20.85 10.27
CA PHE A 665 -34.59 21.08 11.58
C PHE A 665 -35.05 20.05 12.63
N LEU A 666 -36.35 19.77 12.72
CA LEU A 666 -36.87 18.83 13.72
C LEU A 666 -36.36 17.41 13.48
N ILE A 667 -36.38 16.94 12.22
CA ILE A 667 -35.91 15.60 11.85
C ILE A 667 -34.41 15.45 12.17
N TYR A 668 -33.59 16.40 11.73
CA TYR A 668 -32.14 16.40 11.98
C TYR A 668 -31.80 16.50 13.47
N SER A 669 -32.52 17.35 14.23
CA SER A 669 -32.29 17.49 15.66
C SER A 669 -32.74 16.26 16.45
N ALA A 670 -33.86 15.63 16.07
CA ALA A 670 -34.39 14.44 16.73
C ALA A 670 -33.51 13.21 16.47
N SER A 671 -33.11 12.96 15.22
CA SER A 671 -32.24 11.82 14.89
C SER A 671 -30.90 11.93 15.63
N TRP A 672 -30.26 13.10 15.59
CA TRP A 672 -28.95 13.33 16.21
C TRP A 672 -29.00 13.25 17.75
N HIS A 673 -30.05 13.76 18.41
CA HIS A 673 -30.19 13.62 19.87
C HIS A 673 -30.50 12.18 20.31
N LEU A 674 -31.39 11.47 19.58
CA LEU A 674 -31.71 10.06 19.86
C LEU A 674 -30.47 9.18 19.74
N LEU A 675 -29.66 9.44 18.71
CA LEU A 675 -28.44 8.73 18.41
C LEU A 675 -27.35 8.94 19.47
N VAL A 676 -27.19 10.18 19.95
CA VAL A 676 -26.32 10.48 21.09
C VAL A 676 -26.80 9.78 22.37
N CYS A 677 -28.11 9.74 22.64
CA CYS A 677 -28.65 9.00 23.78
C CYS A 677 -28.38 7.49 23.66
N ALA A 678 -28.47 6.91 22.46
CA ALA A 678 -28.18 5.50 22.22
C ALA A 678 -26.71 5.15 22.53
N TYR A 679 -25.75 6.01 22.15
CA TYR A 679 -24.34 5.85 22.53
C TYR A 679 -24.15 5.85 24.06
N ALA A 680 -24.74 6.82 24.77
CA ALA A 680 -24.65 6.94 26.22
C ALA A 680 -25.29 5.76 26.98
N ILE A 681 -26.32 5.14 26.41
CA ILE A 681 -26.96 3.93 26.96
C ILE A 681 -26.09 2.70 26.70
N PHE A 682 -25.64 2.50 25.46
CA PHE A 682 -24.81 1.34 25.07
C PHE A 682 -23.51 1.27 25.88
N ARG A 683 -22.85 2.42 26.10
CA ARG A 683 -21.60 2.54 26.88
C ARG A 683 -21.73 2.08 28.35
N GLN A 684 -22.92 2.12 28.96
CA GLN A 684 -23.12 1.53 30.30
C GLN A 684 -23.28 0.00 30.27
N ILE A 685 -23.86 -0.56 29.20
CA ILE A 685 -24.33 -1.96 29.19
C ILE A 685 -23.16 -2.92 28.92
N ARG A 686 -22.13 -2.49 28.20
CA ARG A 686 -20.92 -3.28 27.88
C ARG A 686 -19.65 -2.39 27.92
N PRO A 687 -19.13 -2.02 29.10
CA PRO A 687 -17.96 -1.14 29.20
C PRO A 687 -16.63 -1.80 28.74
N GLU A 688 -16.55 -3.13 28.75
CA GLU A 688 -15.32 -3.90 28.45
C GLU A 688 -15.09 -4.14 26.95
N VAL A 689 -16.08 -3.86 26.09
CA VAL A 689 -16.00 -4.14 24.64
C VAL A 689 -15.29 -2.98 23.92
N TYR A 690 -13.96 -3.10 23.79
CA TYR A 690 -13.20 -2.31 22.82
C TYR A 690 -13.80 -2.51 21.43
N GLY A 691 -14.31 -1.42 20.84
CA GLY A 691 -15.11 -1.45 19.60
C GLY A 691 -16.56 -0.99 19.76
N ALA A 692 -17.05 -0.72 20.97
CA ALA A 692 -18.40 -0.18 21.21
C ALA A 692 -18.74 1.06 20.36
N GLY A 693 -17.75 1.93 20.10
CA GLY A 693 -17.91 3.08 19.20
C GLY A 693 -18.19 2.70 17.74
N ALA A 694 -17.61 1.60 17.23
CA ALA A 694 -17.82 1.13 15.86
C ALA A 694 -19.24 0.56 15.67
N ILE A 695 -19.73 -0.24 16.63
CA ILE A 695 -21.09 -0.78 16.60
C ILE A 695 -22.12 0.36 16.62
N VAL A 696 -21.96 1.33 17.52
CA VAL A 696 -22.86 2.49 17.53
C VAL A 696 -22.72 3.30 16.24
N THR A 697 -21.51 3.48 15.69
CA THR A 697 -21.31 4.19 14.41
C THR A 697 -21.96 3.45 13.23
N ALA A 698 -22.00 2.12 13.23
CA ALA A 698 -22.76 1.35 12.25
C ALA A 698 -24.28 1.60 12.39
N MET A 699 -24.80 1.75 13.62
CA MET A 699 -26.19 2.19 13.86
C MET A 699 -26.41 3.66 13.46
N MET A 700 -25.42 4.55 13.65
CA MET A 700 -25.46 5.94 13.13
C MET A 700 -25.61 5.94 11.62
N PHE A 701 -24.82 5.11 10.93
CA PHE A 701 -24.86 4.98 9.47
C PHE A 701 -26.18 4.38 9.00
N GLY A 702 -26.65 3.28 9.58
CA GLY A 702 -27.93 2.66 9.23
C GLY A 702 -29.12 3.62 9.37
N LEU A 703 -29.19 4.40 10.46
CA LEU A 703 -30.23 5.40 10.65
C LEU A 703 -30.14 6.55 9.61
N TRP A 704 -28.93 6.96 9.24
CA TRP A 704 -28.70 7.99 8.22
C TRP A 704 -28.92 7.51 6.78
N VAL A 705 -28.72 6.22 6.47
CA VAL A 705 -29.09 5.64 5.16
C VAL A 705 -30.61 5.70 4.95
N VAL A 706 -31.41 5.57 6.02
CA VAL A 706 -32.88 5.67 5.94
C VAL A 706 -33.37 7.12 5.99
N LEU A 707 -32.89 7.95 6.93
CA LEU A 707 -33.38 9.33 7.11
C LEU A 707 -32.73 10.35 6.16
N GLY A 708 -31.48 10.13 5.75
CA GLY A 708 -30.71 11.04 4.89
C GLY A 708 -31.37 11.33 3.55
N PRO A 709 -31.86 10.33 2.79
CA PRO A 709 -32.60 10.57 1.55
C PRO A 709 -33.86 11.41 1.73
N VAL A 710 -34.57 11.27 2.86
CA VAL A 710 -35.77 12.04 3.19
C VAL A 710 -35.41 13.49 3.50
N VAL A 711 -34.35 13.72 4.30
CA VAL A 711 -33.82 15.06 4.60
C VAL A 711 -33.36 15.75 3.31
N LEU A 712 -32.55 15.07 2.49
CA LEU A 712 -32.03 15.58 1.22
C LEU A 712 -33.15 15.94 0.23
N TYR A 713 -34.21 15.12 0.12
CA TYR A 713 -35.37 15.43 -0.70
C TYR A 713 -36.10 16.70 -0.24
N LEU A 714 -36.31 16.85 1.08
CA LEU A 714 -36.94 18.05 1.66
C LEU A 714 -36.07 19.29 1.49
N GLU A 715 -34.75 19.17 1.62
CA GLU A 715 -33.78 20.25 1.42
C GLU A 715 -33.69 20.69 -0.04
N LEU A 716 -33.53 19.77 -1.00
CA LEU A 716 -33.55 20.08 -2.43
C LEU A 716 -34.89 20.71 -2.85
N GLY A 717 -36.00 20.21 -2.32
CA GLY A 717 -37.33 20.78 -2.53
C GLY A 717 -37.53 22.16 -1.88
N MET A 718 -36.78 22.50 -0.83
CA MET A 718 -36.76 23.84 -0.22
C MET A 718 -35.82 24.79 -0.97
N ILE A 719 -34.69 24.30 -1.47
CA ILE A 719 -33.72 25.09 -2.24
C ILE A 719 -34.31 25.44 -3.61
N GLY A 720 -34.99 24.51 -4.28
CA GLY A 720 -35.72 24.79 -5.52
C GLY A 720 -36.91 25.74 -5.37
N ASP A 721 -37.46 25.91 -4.17
CA ASP A 721 -38.40 26.99 -3.84
C ASP A 721 -37.66 28.33 -3.67
N ILE A 722 -36.53 28.33 -2.94
CA ILE A 722 -35.73 29.53 -2.64
C ILE A 722 -35.05 30.10 -3.89
N GLU A 723 -34.57 29.26 -4.83
CA GLU A 723 -33.93 29.68 -6.08
C GLU A 723 -34.87 30.47 -7.00
N LYS A 724 -36.18 30.20 -6.94
CA LYS A 724 -37.20 30.90 -7.74
C LYS A 724 -37.53 32.30 -7.18
N LEU A 725 -37.41 32.50 -5.87
CA LEU A 725 -37.79 33.75 -5.20
C LEU A 725 -37.03 34.99 -5.70
N PRO A 726 -35.69 34.98 -5.95
CA PRO A 726 -35.00 36.12 -6.56
C PRO A 726 -35.52 36.52 -7.94
N MET A 727 -35.93 35.56 -8.79
CA MET A 727 -36.53 35.87 -10.09
C MET A 727 -37.95 36.42 -9.93
N GLN A 728 -38.77 35.78 -9.07
CA GLN A 728 -40.12 36.24 -8.74
C GLN A 728 -40.11 37.67 -8.18
N LEU A 729 -39.18 38.00 -7.28
CA LEU A 729 -39.00 39.34 -6.72
C LEU A 729 -38.41 40.36 -7.70
N ARG A 730 -37.55 39.93 -8.64
CA ARG A 730 -37.01 40.81 -9.69
C ARG A 730 -38.08 41.22 -10.71
N ASN A 731 -38.97 40.29 -11.06
CA ASN A 731 -40.03 40.53 -12.03
C ASN A 731 -41.29 41.14 -11.40
N PHE A 732 -41.48 40.98 -10.09
CA PHE A 732 -42.66 41.39 -9.32
C PHE A 732 -43.30 42.72 -9.76
N ARG A 733 -44.63 42.70 -9.88
CA ARG A 733 -45.52 43.85 -10.02
C ARG A 733 -46.72 43.69 -9.10
N VAL A 734 -47.05 44.69 -8.30
CA VAL A 734 -48.28 44.69 -7.48
C VAL A 734 -49.55 44.59 -8.34
N GLN A 735 -49.46 45.02 -9.60
CA GLN A 735 -50.53 44.90 -10.61
C GLN A 735 -50.83 43.45 -11.01
N GLU A 736 -49.86 42.55 -10.85
CA GLU A 736 -49.96 41.11 -11.17
C GLU A 736 -50.30 40.27 -9.94
N ALA A 737 -50.39 40.87 -8.74
CA ALA A 737 -50.66 40.15 -7.50
C ALA A 737 -52.13 39.71 -7.36
N ASP A 738 -52.35 38.44 -7.04
CA ASP A 738 -53.63 37.79 -6.79
C ASP A 738 -54.48 38.59 -5.80
N CYS A 739 -55.64 39.03 -6.26
CA CYS A 739 -56.62 39.76 -5.48
C CYS A 739 -57.84 38.87 -5.27
N PHE A 740 -58.17 38.55 -4.01
CA PHE A 740 -59.14 37.50 -3.65
C PHE A 740 -60.52 37.68 -4.29
N CYS A 741 -61.01 38.92 -4.37
CA CYS A 741 -62.27 39.20 -5.08
C CYS A 741 -62.16 38.95 -6.60
N CYS A 742 -61.04 39.32 -7.23
CA CYS A 742 -60.86 39.22 -8.68
C CYS A 742 -60.76 37.75 -9.13
N THR A 743 -60.08 36.89 -8.35
CA THR A 743 -60.00 35.45 -8.63
C THR A 743 -61.34 34.71 -8.52
N HIS A 744 -62.34 35.34 -7.88
CA HIS A 744 -63.70 34.80 -7.74
C HIS A 744 -64.75 35.67 -8.48
N GLY A 745 -64.34 36.42 -9.52
CA GLY A 745 -65.26 37.19 -10.37
C GLY A 745 -66.05 38.27 -9.62
N HIS A 746 -65.46 38.85 -8.57
CA HIS A 746 -66.08 39.80 -7.63
C HIS A 746 -67.31 39.26 -6.87
N ARG A 747 -67.43 37.94 -6.71
CA ARG A 747 -68.44 37.31 -5.85
C ARG A 747 -67.80 36.53 -4.70
N HIS A 748 -68.45 36.51 -3.54
CA HIS A 748 -67.97 35.76 -2.38
C HIS A 748 -68.25 34.26 -2.55
N PRO A 749 -67.24 33.37 -2.53
CA PRO A 749 -67.38 31.97 -2.98
C PRO A 749 -68.30 31.09 -2.11
N GLN A 750 -68.69 31.54 -0.92
CA GLN A 750 -69.62 30.81 -0.04
C GLN A 750 -71.03 31.41 0.03
N THR A 751 -71.26 32.63 -0.50
CA THR A 751 -72.56 33.32 -0.40
C THR A 751 -73.06 33.94 -1.71
N GLY A 752 -72.26 34.01 -2.77
CA GLY A 752 -72.66 34.50 -4.10
C GLY A 752 -72.82 36.02 -4.24
N GLU A 753 -72.89 36.74 -3.12
CA GLU A 753 -72.96 38.20 -3.05
C GLU A 753 -71.75 38.88 -3.69
N GLU A 754 -71.96 40.08 -4.24
CA GLU A 754 -70.90 40.89 -4.85
C GLU A 754 -70.03 41.56 -3.80
N ILE A 755 -68.70 41.57 -4.01
CA ILE A 755 -67.72 42.06 -3.05
C ILE A 755 -66.81 43.16 -3.64
N PRO A 756 -66.66 44.31 -2.94
CA PRO A 756 -65.88 45.45 -3.42
C PRO A 756 -64.38 45.13 -3.50
N CYS A 757 -63.72 45.76 -4.48
CA CYS A 757 -62.37 45.42 -4.92
C CYS A 757 -61.27 45.76 -3.90
N ASP A 758 -60.60 44.75 -3.33
CA ASP A 758 -59.45 44.95 -2.43
C ASP A 758 -58.34 45.78 -3.10
N ARG A 759 -58.05 45.50 -4.38
CA ARG A 759 -56.97 46.11 -5.15
C ARG A 759 -57.12 47.63 -5.26
N GLU A 760 -58.34 48.13 -5.43
CA GLU A 760 -58.59 49.57 -5.52
C GLU A 760 -58.30 50.29 -4.19
N LEU A 761 -58.70 49.68 -3.06
CA LEU A 761 -58.44 50.26 -1.74
C LEU A 761 -56.95 50.17 -1.35
N VAL A 762 -56.27 49.09 -1.72
CA VAL A 762 -54.81 48.96 -1.60
C VAL A 762 -54.10 50.03 -2.44
N TYR A 763 -54.54 50.29 -3.67
CA TYR A 763 -53.96 51.34 -4.52
C TYR A 763 -54.20 52.75 -3.94
N LYS A 764 -55.41 53.09 -3.50
CA LYS A 764 -55.70 54.36 -2.79
C LYS A 764 -54.79 54.54 -1.55
N SER A 765 -54.48 53.45 -0.85
CA SER A 765 -53.57 53.46 0.31
C SER A 765 -52.11 53.66 -0.09
N LEU A 766 -51.64 52.99 -1.15
CA LEU A 766 -50.28 53.15 -1.69
C LEU A 766 -50.06 54.56 -2.27
N GLN A 767 -51.04 55.11 -3.00
CA GLN A 767 -51.01 56.49 -3.52
C GLN A 767 -50.82 57.51 -2.40
N LYS A 768 -51.58 57.37 -1.30
CA LYS A 768 -51.45 58.19 -0.09
C LYS A 768 -50.07 58.05 0.62
N TRP A 769 -49.29 56.99 0.35
CA TRP A 769 -48.00 56.75 1.01
C TRP A 769 -46.78 57.01 0.13
N TYR A 770 -46.92 56.95 -1.20
CA TYR A 770 -45.80 57.02 -2.14
C TYR A 770 -45.93 58.13 -3.21
N GLY A 771 -47.04 58.87 -3.25
CA GLY A 771 -47.22 60.01 -4.16
C GLY A 771 -47.86 59.63 -5.49
N GLU A 772 -47.55 60.37 -6.56
CA GLU A 772 -48.16 60.17 -7.89
C GLU A 772 -47.62 58.90 -8.58
N ASP A 773 -46.30 58.67 -8.57
CA ASP A 773 -45.64 57.45 -9.08
C ASP A 773 -45.67 56.27 -8.08
N TYR A 774 -46.77 56.09 -7.34
CA TYR A 774 -46.83 55.15 -6.22
C TYR A 774 -46.58 53.68 -6.61
N LEU A 775 -47.07 53.24 -7.78
CA LEU A 775 -46.96 51.85 -8.22
C LEU A 775 -45.52 51.46 -8.56
N GLU A 776 -44.80 52.23 -9.39
CA GLU A 776 -43.40 51.91 -9.70
C GLU A 776 -42.46 52.26 -8.55
N THR A 777 -42.76 53.28 -7.74
CA THR A 777 -42.01 53.53 -6.49
C THR A 777 -42.11 52.34 -5.53
N PHE A 778 -43.28 51.70 -5.44
CA PHE A 778 -43.47 50.48 -4.65
C PHE A 778 -42.77 49.27 -5.28
N ASN A 779 -43.04 48.98 -6.56
CA ASN A 779 -42.42 47.87 -7.30
C ASN A 779 -40.89 47.94 -7.26
N GLY A 780 -40.30 49.12 -7.48
CA GLY A 780 -38.85 49.35 -7.40
C GLY A 780 -38.28 49.09 -6.00
N ARG A 781 -38.98 49.52 -4.93
CA ARG A 781 -38.57 49.22 -3.55
C ARG A 781 -38.63 47.72 -3.24
N VAL A 782 -39.66 47.01 -3.72
CA VAL A 782 -39.76 45.55 -3.60
C VAL A 782 -38.58 44.88 -4.32
N ARG A 783 -38.40 45.16 -5.61
CA ARG A 783 -37.36 44.57 -6.47
C ARG A 783 -35.93 44.80 -5.94
N HIS A 784 -35.65 45.94 -5.31
CA HIS A 784 -34.28 46.27 -4.87
C HIS A 784 -33.96 45.83 -3.43
N TYR A 785 -34.89 46.00 -2.47
CA TYR A 785 -34.57 45.78 -1.05
C TYR A 785 -34.93 44.38 -0.55
N LEU A 786 -36.01 43.76 -1.05
CA LEU A 786 -36.46 42.47 -0.53
C LEU A 786 -35.53 41.30 -0.92
N PRO A 787 -34.96 41.18 -2.14
CA PRO A 787 -34.01 40.11 -2.45
C PRO A 787 -32.79 40.08 -1.51
N ARG A 788 -32.21 41.25 -1.19
CA ARG A 788 -31.11 41.35 -0.22
C ARG A 788 -31.56 40.92 1.18
N SER A 789 -32.69 41.45 1.65
CA SER A 789 -33.23 41.14 2.98
C SER A 789 -33.68 39.68 3.13
N LEU A 790 -34.16 39.07 2.06
CA LEU A 790 -34.50 37.65 1.96
C LEU A 790 -33.24 36.78 2.08
N VAL A 791 -32.24 37.04 1.26
CA VAL A 791 -30.96 36.30 1.25
C VAL A 791 -30.28 36.37 2.63
N TYR A 792 -30.19 37.54 3.27
CA TYR A 792 -29.66 37.65 4.63
C TYR A 792 -30.60 37.03 5.70
N GLY A 793 -31.91 37.04 5.47
CA GLY A 793 -32.91 36.50 6.39
C GLY A 793 -32.96 34.97 6.47
N THR A 794 -32.81 34.30 5.32
CA THR A 794 -32.68 32.83 5.19
C THR A 794 -31.26 32.36 5.49
N GLY A 795 -30.24 33.18 5.20
CA GLY A 795 -28.83 32.80 5.31
C GLY A 795 -28.20 32.34 3.99
N GLY A 796 -28.73 32.81 2.86
CA GLY A 796 -28.38 32.35 1.52
C GLY A 796 -29.21 31.15 1.06
N PHE A 797 -28.61 30.30 0.23
CA PHE A 797 -29.17 29.02 -0.24
C PHE A 797 -29.07 27.90 0.83
N LEU A 798 -29.10 28.26 2.12
CA LEU A 798 -28.81 27.36 3.24
C LEU A 798 -29.96 27.38 4.27
N LEU A 799 -30.01 26.36 5.14
CA LEU A 799 -30.70 26.54 6.42
C LEU A 799 -30.02 27.69 7.20
N PRO A 800 -30.77 28.50 7.97
CA PRO A 800 -30.16 29.59 8.74
C PRO A 800 -29.18 29.02 9.78
N ILE A 801 -27.87 29.18 9.54
CA ILE A 801 -26.77 28.55 10.29
C ILE A 801 -26.95 28.65 11.81
N ARG A 802 -27.48 29.79 12.29
CA ARG A 802 -27.87 30.03 13.70
C ARG A 802 -28.65 28.87 14.35
N TYR A 803 -29.56 28.24 13.62
CA TYR A 803 -30.40 27.16 14.16
C TYR A 803 -29.67 25.81 14.15
N ALA A 804 -28.95 25.48 13.06
CA ALA A 804 -28.15 24.26 12.99
C ALA A 804 -27.06 24.22 14.10
N VAL A 805 -26.40 25.35 14.34
CA VAL A 805 -25.44 25.52 15.45
C VAL A 805 -26.10 25.29 16.81
N TYR A 806 -27.33 25.75 17.05
CA TYR A 806 -28.04 25.46 18.31
C TYR A 806 -28.33 23.97 18.49
N THR A 807 -28.65 23.23 17.43
CA THR A 807 -28.86 21.77 17.49
C THR A 807 -27.56 21.02 17.74
N VAL A 808 -26.51 21.24 16.93
CA VAL A 808 -25.24 20.49 17.05
C VAL A 808 -24.58 20.72 18.40
N LEU A 809 -24.61 21.96 18.91
CA LEU A 809 -24.12 22.23 20.27
C LEU A 809 -25.05 21.64 21.35
N ALA A 810 -26.38 21.77 21.25
CA ALA A 810 -27.30 21.21 22.24
C ALA A 810 -27.18 19.67 22.41
N SER A 811 -26.76 18.95 21.38
CA SER A 811 -26.46 17.51 21.45
C SER A 811 -25.12 17.16 22.10
N SER A 812 -24.10 18.01 22.01
CA SER A 812 -22.77 17.70 22.56
C SER A 812 -22.59 18.20 24.01
N LEU A 813 -23.30 19.26 24.39
CA LEU A 813 -23.25 19.84 25.74
C LEU A 813 -23.55 18.86 26.90
N PRO A 814 -24.45 17.86 26.77
CA PRO A 814 -24.71 16.90 27.86
C PRO A 814 -23.48 16.09 28.31
N TYR A 815 -22.52 15.81 27.42
CA TYR A 815 -21.27 15.13 27.78
C TYR A 815 -20.29 15.99 28.59
N LEU A 816 -20.53 17.29 28.74
CA LEU A 816 -19.74 18.13 29.64
C LEU A 816 -19.96 17.78 31.12
N ALA A 817 -21.03 17.04 31.46
CA ALA A 817 -21.29 16.63 32.84
C ALA A 817 -20.21 15.68 33.40
N ASP A 818 -19.70 14.75 32.59
CA ASP A 818 -18.70 13.75 32.98
C ASP A 818 -17.33 14.37 33.37
N PRO A 819 -16.67 15.21 32.53
CA PRO A 819 -15.38 15.82 32.88
C PRO A 819 -15.50 16.89 33.98
N ILE A 820 -16.66 17.56 34.09
CA ILE A 820 -16.91 18.50 35.20
C ILE A 820 -16.95 17.71 36.52
N SER A 821 -17.66 16.56 36.57
CA SER A 821 -17.64 15.68 37.74
C SER A 821 -16.22 15.21 38.09
N ALA A 822 -15.47 14.74 37.10
CA ALA A 822 -14.08 14.26 37.25
C ALA A 822 -13.06 15.36 37.65
N SER A 823 -13.45 16.63 37.59
CA SER A 823 -12.64 17.77 38.05
C SER A 823 -12.86 18.11 39.53
N PHE A 824 -13.90 17.54 40.17
CA PHE A 824 -14.19 17.72 41.61
C PHE A 824 -13.90 16.46 42.45
N THR A 825 -13.92 15.27 41.85
CA THR A 825 -13.50 14.05 42.54
C THR A 825 -11.97 14.04 42.70
N ALA A 826 -11.50 13.85 43.93
CA ALA A 826 -10.16 14.27 44.39
C ALA A 826 -8.97 13.38 43.94
N ALA A 827 -9.04 12.79 42.74
CA ALA A 827 -8.05 11.85 42.22
C ALA A 827 -7.35 12.29 40.92
N SER A 828 -7.73 13.41 40.29
CA SER A 828 -7.11 13.88 39.05
C SER A 828 -6.44 15.26 39.20
N GLN A 829 -5.18 15.37 38.80
CA GLN A 829 -4.49 16.67 38.63
C GLN A 829 -4.76 17.26 37.24
N LEU A 830 -6.03 17.24 36.78
CA LEU A 830 -6.39 17.98 35.57
C LEU A 830 -6.30 19.48 35.87
N SER A 831 -5.23 20.11 35.38
CA SER A 831 -5.18 21.57 35.32
C SER A 831 -6.37 22.11 34.52
N GLY A 832 -6.81 23.34 34.80
CA GLY A 832 -7.91 23.97 34.05
C GLY A 832 -7.63 24.03 32.53
N MET A 833 -6.35 24.02 32.13
CA MET A 833 -5.94 23.92 30.73
C MET A 833 -6.13 22.51 30.14
N ALA A 834 -5.95 21.44 30.93
CA ALA A 834 -6.24 20.08 30.49
C ALA A 834 -7.75 19.84 30.33
N LEU A 835 -8.57 20.36 31.26
CA LEU A 835 -10.03 20.37 31.12
C LEU A 835 -10.46 21.17 29.87
N LEU A 836 -9.90 22.37 29.68
CA LEU A 836 -10.16 23.19 28.49
C LEU A 836 -9.76 22.47 27.19
N ALA A 837 -8.60 21.82 27.17
CA ALA A 837 -8.11 21.07 26.02
C ALA A 837 -8.98 19.83 25.71
N TRP A 838 -9.46 19.11 26.72
CA TRP A 838 -10.41 18.01 26.54
C TRP A 838 -11.76 18.49 26.01
N VAL A 839 -12.31 19.57 26.60
CA VAL A 839 -13.56 20.17 26.15
C VAL A 839 -13.44 20.71 24.72
N LEU A 840 -12.32 21.35 24.37
CA LEU A 840 -12.02 21.74 22.99
C LEU A 840 -11.89 20.52 22.08
N ARG A 841 -11.22 19.46 22.51
CA ARG A 841 -11.06 18.22 21.74
C ARG A 841 -12.40 17.57 21.40
N GLU A 842 -13.29 17.37 22.38
CA GLU A 842 -14.61 16.76 22.14
C GLU A 842 -15.55 17.69 21.33
N LEU A 843 -15.49 19.02 21.56
CA LEU A 843 -16.20 20.00 20.73
C LEU A 843 -15.64 20.09 19.30
N ILE A 844 -14.37 19.73 19.09
CA ILE A 844 -13.78 19.57 17.76
C ILE A 844 -14.17 18.22 17.17
N GLU A 845 -13.96 17.09 17.82
CA GLU A 845 -14.24 15.76 17.24
C GLU A 845 -15.74 15.59 16.91
N TRP A 846 -16.65 15.78 17.86
CA TRP A 846 -18.09 15.66 17.60
C TRP A 846 -18.67 16.88 16.89
N GLY A 847 -18.21 18.09 17.24
CA GLY A 847 -18.72 19.31 16.64
C GLY A 847 -18.27 19.49 15.19
N LEU A 848 -17.06 19.06 14.82
CA LEU A 848 -16.57 19.06 13.44
C LEU A 848 -17.14 17.90 12.63
N VAL A 849 -17.41 16.72 13.21
CA VAL A 849 -18.23 15.70 12.51
C VAL A 849 -19.65 16.25 12.22
N GLY A 850 -20.28 16.90 13.19
CA GLY A 850 -21.55 17.61 13.00
C GLY A 850 -21.46 18.73 11.94
N LEU A 851 -20.39 19.52 11.95
CA LEU A 851 -20.14 20.56 10.93
C LEU A 851 -19.84 19.97 9.56
N CYS A 852 -19.13 18.84 9.48
CA CYS A 852 -18.80 18.13 8.26
C CYS A 852 -20.04 17.49 7.61
N SER A 853 -21.02 17.03 8.39
CA SER A 853 -22.33 16.62 7.84
C SER A 853 -23.10 17.80 7.24
N LEU A 854 -22.99 18.99 7.81
CA LEU A 854 -23.58 20.23 7.28
C LEU A 854 -22.77 20.81 6.10
N LEU A 855 -21.46 20.53 6.03
CA LEU A 855 -20.56 20.94 4.96
C LEU A 855 -20.58 19.99 3.76
N SER A 856 -20.84 18.69 3.95
CA SER A 856 -21.01 17.74 2.85
C SER A 856 -22.29 18.04 2.05
N VAL A 857 -23.39 18.41 2.73
CA VAL A 857 -24.60 18.99 2.12
C VAL A 857 -24.28 20.30 1.38
N ARG A 858 -23.35 21.11 1.90
CA ARG A 858 -22.89 22.35 1.24
C ARG A 858 -22.00 22.09 0.01
N LEU A 859 -21.33 20.93 -0.06
CA LEU A 859 -20.47 20.50 -1.17
C LEU A 859 -21.22 19.68 -2.24
N SER A 860 -22.27 18.96 -1.89
CA SER A 860 -23.14 18.29 -2.87
C SER A 860 -23.93 19.29 -3.74
N LEU A 861 -24.24 20.47 -3.22
CA LEU A 861 -24.93 21.54 -3.95
C LEU A 861 -24.21 22.03 -5.24
N PRO A 862 -22.93 22.43 -5.22
CA PRO A 862 -22.20 22.76 -6.46
C PRO A 862 -22.04 21.54 -7.38
N LEU A 863 -21.86 20.33 -6.84
CA LEU A 863 -21.80 19.10 -7.65
C LEU A 863 -23.12 18.82 -8.40
N CYS A 864 -24.28 19.02 -7.76
CA CYS A 864 -25.58 18.96 -8.42
C CYS A 864 -25.74 20.04 -9.52
N ARG A 865 -25.14 21.23 -9.34
CA ARG A 865 -25.14 22.29 -10.37
C ARG A 865 -24.15 22.04 -11.51
N MET A 866 -23.09 21.25 -11.31
CA MET A 866 -22.05 20.96 -12.32
C MET A 866 -22.45 19.94 -13.40
N GLY A 867 -23.70 19.45 -13.40
CA GLY A 867 -24.32 18.94 -14.64
C GLY A 867 -24.45 17.42 -14.79
N LEU A 868 -25.09 16.74 -13.85
CA LEU A 868 -25.74 15.45 -14.13
C LEU A 868 -27.27 15.57 -14.13
N ARG A 869 -27.85 15.90 -15.29
CA ARG A 869 -29.24 15.51 -15.65
C ARG A 869 -29.30 14.04 -16.08
N LEU A 870 -28.65 13.14 -15.33
CA LEU A 870 -28.49 11.73 -15.66
C LEU A 870 -29.00 10.87 -14.48
N GLN A 871 -30.19 10.29 -14.68
CA GLN A 871 -30.83 9.25 -13.85
C GLN A 871 -30.64 9.40 -12.32
N MET A 872 -31.56 10.13 -11.67
CA MET A 872 -31.63 10.34 -10.21
C MET A 872 -31.44 9.06 -9.36
N THR A 873 -31.81 7.88 -9.86
CA THR A 873 -31.65 6.58 -9.17
C THR A 873 -30.22 6.06 -9.11
N ARG A 874 -29.32 6.51 -9.99
CA ARG A 874 -27.90 6.08 -10.03
C ARG A 874 -26.98 7.00 -9.23
N CYS A 875 -27.25 8.29 -9.20
CA CYS A 875 -26.51 9.21 -8.32
C CYS A 875 -26.87 9.02 -6.84
N THR A 876 -28.13 8.75 -6.49
CA THR A 876 -28.50 8.45 -5.09
C THR A 876 -27.90 7.13 -4.60
N THR A 877 -27.90 6.08 -5.42
CA THR A 877 -27.19 4.84 -5.07
C THR A 877 -25.68 5.06 -4.98
N ALA A 878 -25.04 5.82 -5.88
CA ALA A 878 -23.61 6.13 -5.77
C ALA A 878 -23.25 6.94 -4.50
N ILE A 879 -24.07 7.92 -4.12
CA ILE A 879 -23.86 8.74 -2.90
C ILE A 879 -24.07 7.93 -1.61
N ILE A 880 -24.79 6.81 -1.66
CA ILE A 880 -24.91 5.86 -0.53
C ILE A 880 -23.82 4.77 -0.61
N LEU A 881 -23.50 4.25 -1.81
CA LEU A 881 -22.49 3.21 -2.01
C LEU A 881 -21.08 3.71 -1.76
N VAL A 882 -20.71 4.95 -2.08
CA VAL A 882 -19.33 5.43 -1.83
C VAL A 882 -19.02 5.43 -0.32
N PRO A 883 -19.86 6.01 0.55
CA PRO A 883 -19.72 5.84 2.00
C PRO A 883 -19.87 4.38 2.46
N ALA A 884 -20.81 3.60 1.93
CA ALA A 884 -21.01 2.22 2.37
C ALA A 884 -19.83 1.29 1.99
N ILE A 885 -19.22 1.47 0.82
CA ILE A 885 -18.00 0.76 0.40
C ILE A 885 -16.82 1.21 1.27
N PHE A 886 -16.67 2.51 1.52
CA PHE A 886 -15.63 3.03 2.41
C PHE A 886 -15.80 2.50 3.85
N PHE A 887 -17.05 2.32 4.31
CA PHE A 887 -17.36 1.77 5.63
C PHE A 887 -17.28 0.24 5.70
N ILE A 888 -17.53 -0.49 4.60
CA ILE A 888 -17.24 -1.93 4.49
C ILE A 888 -15.73 -2.17 4.46
N ILE A 889 -14.95 -1.33 3.76
CA ILE A 889 -13.49 -1.35 3.82
C ILE A 889 -13.00 -1.11 5.26
N LEU A 890 -13.62 -0.18 6.00
CA LEU A 890 -13.33 0.04 7.43
C LEU A 890 -13.79 -1.10 8.35
N LEU A 891 -14.92 -1.76 8.08
CA LEU A 891 -15.41 -2.90 8.87
C LEU A 891 -14.61 -4.19 8.64
N VAL A 892 -14.02 -4.35 7.45
CA VAL A 892 -13.04 -5.42 7.16
C VAL A 892 -11.65 -5.06 7.71
N TRP A 893 -11.38 -3.78 7.97
CA TRP A 893 -10.19 -3.27 8.68
C TRP A 893 -10.32 -3.39 10.21
N ALA A 894 -10.27 -4.61 10.71
CA ALA A 894 -9.35 -4.81 11.82
C ALA A 894 -7.93 -4.69 11.21
N PRO A 895 -7.04 -3.81 11.70
CA PRO A 895 -5.67 -3.83 11.24
C PRO A 895 -5.06 -5.18 11.63
N ALA A 896 -4.53 -5.91 10.66
CA ALA A 896 -3.63 -7.01 10.99
C ALA A 896 -2.44 -6.40 11.76
N GLU A 897 -2.20 -6.91 12.97
CA GLU A 897 -1.16 -6.40 13.87
C GLU A 897 -0.26 -7.54 14.34
N ILE A 898 1.04 -7.37 14.07
CA ILE A 898 2.09 -8.29 14.51
C ILE A 898 2.65 -7.69 15.81
N GLU A 899 2.55 -8.45 16.89
CA GLU A 899 2.91 -7.98 18.23
C GLU A 899 4.42 -7.78 18.38
N GLU A 900 4.85 -6.83 19.23
CA GLU A 900 6.27 -6.50 19.41
C GLU A 900 7.10 -7.74 19.81
N ALA A 901 6.55 -8.59 20.68
CA ALA A 901 7.16 -9.86 21.07
C ALA A 901 7.30 -10.85 19.90
N ALA A 902 6.31 -10.91 19.00
CA ALA A 902 6.38 -11.73 17.79
C ALA A 902 7.47 -11.21 16.83
N ILE A 903 7.65 -9.88 16.73
CA ILE A 903 8.74 -9.27 15.96
C ILE A 903 10.10 -9.54 16.62
N GLU A 904 10.21 -9.42 17.95
CA GLU A 904 11.44 -9.71 18.69
C GLU A 904 11.87 -11.18 18.53
N SER A 905 10.93 -12.12 18.62
CA SER A 905 11.18 -13.55 18.43
C SER A 905 11.40 -13.95 16.97
N LEU A 906 10.84 -13.22 15.99
CA LEU A 906 11.29 -13.30 14.59
C LEU A 906 12.77 -12.93 14.45
N ILE A 907 13.21 -11.83 15.07
CA ILE A 907 14.60 -11.39 14.99
C ILE A 907 15.54 -12.39 15.68
N ARG A 908 15.19 -12.86 16.89
CA ARG A 908 16.01 -13.81 17.67
C ARG A 908 16.10 -15.19 17.03
N TRP A 909 14.97 -15.83 16.73
CA TRP A 909 14.90 -17.27 16.45
C TRP A 909 14.86 -17.63 14.97
N TYR A 910 14.68 -16.64 14.08
CA TYR A 910 14.59 -16.86 12.63
C TYR A 910 15.60 -16.02 11.82
N CYS A 911 16.20 -14.95 12.36
CA CYS A 911 16.97 -13.96 11.57
C CYS A 911 18.43 -13.73 12.02
N ARG A 912 19.33 -14.70 11.80
CA ARG A 912 20.79 -14.48 11.93
C ARG A 912 21.39 -13.76 10.71
N GLU A 913 21.40 -12.43 10.76
CA GLU A 913 22.04 -11.54 9.76
C GLU A 913 22.39 -10.17 10.37
N ALA A 914 23.30 -9.41 9.75
CA ALA A 914 23.58 -8.02 10.13
C ALA A 914 22.51 -7.02 9.67
N GLY A 915 21.88 -7.25 8.51
CA GLY A 915 20.81 -6.41 7.95
C GLY A 915 19.40 -6.84 8.40
N VAL A 916 18.39 -6.47 7.59
CA VAL A 916 16.97 -6.86 7.78
C VAL A 916 16.38 -7.61 6.57
N ARG A 917 17.21 -8.20 5.71
CA ARG A 917 16.76 -8.79 4.43
C ARG A 917 15.99 -10.10 4.63
N ASN A 918 16.39 -10.93 5.59
CA ASN A 918 15.64 -12.13 5.97
C ASN A 918 14.46 -11.74 6.86
N LEU A 919 14.62 -10.78 7.78
CA LEU A 919 13.51 -10.25 8.59
C LEU A 919 12.34 -9.78 7.70
N GLN A 920 12.63 -9.01 6.66
CA GLN A 920 11.64 -8.60 5.65
C GLN A 920 10.94 -9.81 5.01
N LYS A 921 11.66 -10.82 4.52
CA LYS A 921 11.06 -12.05 3.94
C LYS A 921 10.15 -12.79 4.93
N HIS A 922 10.53 -12.83 6.21
CA HIS A 922 9.71 -13.48 7.24
C HIS A 922 8.42 -12.69 7.48
N ILE A 923 8.49 -11.36 7.57
CA ILE A 923 7.32 -10.47 7.68
C ILE A 923 6.41 -10.59 6.44
N GLU A 924 6.97 -10.56 5.22
CA GLU A 924 6.23 -10.81 3.97
C GLU A 924 5.54 -12.18 3.96
N ARG A 925 6.17 -13.22 4.52
CA ARG A 925 5.62 -14.57 4.61
C ARG A 925 4.48 -14.66 5.63
N VAL A 926 4.59 -13.97 6.76
CA VAL A 926 3.50 -13.81 7.74
C VAL A 926 2.32 -13.08 7.10
N CYS A 927 2.55 -11.89 6.52
CA CYS A 927 1.51 -11.10 5.86
C CYS A 927 0.81 -11.89 4.74
N ARG A 928 1.56 -12.63 3.91
CA ARG A 928 1.02 -13.46 2.84
C ARG A 928 0.15 -14.60 3.36
N LYS A 929 0.55 -15.29 4.45
CA LYS A 929 -0.28 -16.31 5.08
C LYS A 929 -1.50 -15.76 5.81
N LEU A 930 -1.42 -14.56 6.40
CA LEU A 930 -2.58 -13.87 6.95
C LEU A 930 -3.59 -13.59 5.83
N ALA A 931 -3.14 -13.05 4.68
CA ALA A 931 -3.99 -12.86 3.52
C ALA A 931 -4.58 -14.18 2.99
N THR A 932 -3.81 -15.28 2.96
CA THR A 932 -4.32 -16.62 2.61
C THR A 932 -5.45 -17.05 3.57
N LYS A 933 -5.24 -17.03 4.90
CA LYS A 933 -6.28 -17.36 5.89
C LYS A 933 -7.54 -16.51 5.71
N VAL A 934 -7.38 -15.20 5.44
CA VAL A 934 -8.49 -14.28 5.21
C VAL A 934 -9.26 -14.62 3.93
N VAL A 935 -8.58 -15.01 2.85
CA VAL A 935 -9.25 -15.45 1.61
C VAL A 935 -9.97 -16.79 1.81
N GLU A 936 -9.33 -17.78 2.43
CA GLU A 936 -9.91 -19.11 2.71
C GLU A 936 -11.22 -18.96 3.52
N GLN A 937 -11.21 -18.17 4.60
CA GLN A 937 -12.40 -17.89 5.41
C GLN A 937 -13.49 -17.06 4.69
N LEU A 938 -13.16 -16.37 3.58
CA LEU A 938 -14.11 -15.68 2.70
C LEU A 938 -14.62 -16.56 1.55
N GLU A 939 -14.04 -17.74 1.34
CA GLU A 939 -14.52 -18.76 0.41
C GLU A 939 -15.40 -19.78 1.13
N ASP A 940 -15.01 -20.25 2.33
CA ASP A 940 -15.85 -21.11 3.18
C ASP A 940 -17.24 -20.50 3.42
N LYS A 941 -17.30 -19.20 3.71
CA LYS A 941 -18.54 -18.41 3.91
C LYS A 941 -19.44 -18.27 2.67
N LYS A 942 -19.04 -18.81 1.50
CA LYS A 942 -19.87 -18.85 0.27
C LYS A 942 -20.46 -20.24 -0.01
N SER A 943 -20.18 -21.23 0.85
CA SER A 943 -20.73 -22.58 0.73
C SER A 943 -22.23 -22.59 1.02
N PRO A 944 -23.11 -22.96 0.07
CA PRO A 944 -24.55 -22.75 0.20
C PRO A 944 -25.29 -23.72 1.15
N GLU A 945 -24.61 -24.74 1.69
CA GLU A 945 -25.26 -25.84 2.45
C GLU A 945 -25.27 -25.66 3.99
N GLN A 946 -24.76 -24.55 4.52
CA GLN A 946 -24.71 -24.30 5.99
C GLN A 946 -25.36 -22.97 6.45
N ALA A 947 -26.21 -22.36 5.61
CA ALA A 947 -26.86 -21.08 5.93
C ALA A 947 -27.86 -21.16 7.11
N ASP A 948 -28.54 -22.29 7.31
CA ASP A 948 -29.72 -22.39 8.19
C ASP A 948 -29.42 -22.82 9.65
N ALA A 949 -28.16 -23.05 10.01
CA ALA A 949 -27.78 -23.65 11.31
C ALA A 949 -26.82 -22.81 12.20
N ALA A 950 -26.27 -21.71 11.69
CA ALA A 950 -25.18 -20.96 12.34
C ALA A 950 -25.57 -19.53 12.81
N ALA A 951 -26.86 -19.28 13.11
CA ALA A 951 -27.32 -18.03 13.70
C ALA A 951 -27.01 -17.96 15.21
N GLY A 952 -25.72 -18.04 15.60
CA GLY A 952 -25.36 -18.34 16.99
C GLY A 952 -23.96 -18.02 17.50
N ASP A 953 -23.01 -17.51 16.70
CA ASP A 953 -21.82 -16.82 17.24
C ASP A 953 -21.15 -15.94 16.16
N ASP A 954 -20.94 -14.66 16.47
CA ASP A 954 -20.32 -13.70 15.53
C ASP A 954 -18.80 -13.71 15.78
N GLN A 955 -18.13 -14.77 15.32
CA GLN A 955 -16.68 -14.96 15.52
C GLN A 955 -15.88 -13.83 14.89
N VAL A 956 -15.39 -12.93 15.75
CA VAL A 956 -14.45 -11.86 15.41
C VAL A 956 -13.18 -12.48 14.84
N ILE A 957 -12.78 -12.05 13.64
CA ILE A 957 -11.55 -12.55 12.99
C ILE A 957 -10.34 -11.92 13.70
N GLU A 958 -9.74 -12.68 14.61
CA GLU A 958 -8.59 -12.24 15.42
C GLU A 958 -7.31 -12.20 14.58
N MET A 959 -7.09 -11.09 13.86
CA MET A 959 -5.93 -10.87 12.98
C MET A 959 -4.67 -10.38 13.73
N ARG A 960 -4.49 -10.82 14.99
CA ARG A 960 -3.28 -10.56 15.78
C ARG A 960 -2.30 -11.72 15.60
N VAL A 961 -1.01 -11.42 15.43
CA VAL A 961 0.06 -12.44 15.50
C VAL A 961 0.87 -12.21 16.77
N ASP A 962 0.64 -13.09 17.73
CA ASP A 962 1.39 -13.22 18.98
C ASP A 962 2.64 -14.11 18.80
N GLU A 963 3.39 -14.34 19.88
CA GLU A 963 4.55 -15.23 19.86
C GLU A 963 4.16 -16.72 19.70
N GLY A 964 3.02 -17.16 20.24
CA GLY A 964 2.58 -18.55 20.18
C GLY A 964 2.18 -18.98 18.76
N SER A 965 1.32 -18.20 18.10
CA SER A 965 0.87 -18.50 16.72
C SER A 965 1.94 -18.28 15.65
N LEU A 966 3.05 -17.59 15.96
CA LEU A 966 4.15 -17.32 15.03
C LEU A 966 4.67 -18.58 14.31
N SER A 967 4.68 -19.71 15.03
CA SER A 967 5.11 -21.02 14.52
C SER A 967 4.21 -21.56 13.40
N ASP A 968 2.92 -21.26 13.40
CA ASP A 968 1.99 -21.63 12.32
C ASP A 968 2.26 -20.83 11.04
N TYR A 969 2.72 -19.58 11.18
CA TYR A 969 3.03 -18.73 10.04
C TYR A 969 4.39 -19.10 9.43
N VAL A 970 5.47 -19.08 10.22
CA VAL A 970 6.83 -19.25 9.68
C VAL A 970 7.32 -20.70 9.69
N GLY A 971 6.76 -21.56 10.55
CA GLY A 971 7.29 -22.87 10.90
C GLY A 971 8.08 -22.81 12.21
N LYS A 972 8.71 -23.93 12.57
CA LYS A 972 9.55 -24.03 13.78
C LYS A 972 10.75 -23.05 13.72
N PRO A 973 11.25 -22.56 14.88
CA PRO A 973 12.50 -21.82 14.98
C PRO A 973 13.64 -22.42 14.15
N VAL A 974 14.39 -21.55 13.46
CA VAL A 974 15.57 -21.95 12.67
C VAL A 974 16.82 -22.00 13.56
N PHE A 975 16.83 -21.20 14.63
CA PHE A 975 17.88 -21.12 15.62
C PHE A 975 17.29 -21.36 17.01
N THR A 976 17.96 -22.19 17.82
CA THR A 976 17.48 -22.61 19.16
C THR A 976 18.32 -22.04 20.30
N SER A 977 19.63 -21.84 20.09
CA SER A 977 20.54 -21.22 21.06
C SER A 977 21.71 -20.53 20.35
N ASP A 978 22.19 -19.41 20.91
CA ASP A 978 23.47 -18.78 20.55
C ASP A 978 24.66 -19.35 21.36
N ARG A 979 24.39 -20.23 22.33
CA ARG A 979 25.40 -20.98 23.10
C ARG A 979 25.39 -22.46 22.72
N LEU A 980 26.59 -23.04 22.63
CA LEU A 980 26.80 -24.49 22.50
C LEU A 980 26.71 -25.20 23.87
N TYR A 981 26.99 -24.47 24.95
CA TYR A 981 26.94 -24.95 26.33
C TYR A 981 26.04 -24.05 27.18
N GLU A 982 25.12 -24.66 27.92
CA GLU A 982 24.20 -23.94 28.82
C GLU A 982 24.78 -23.77 30.24
N GLY A 983 25.66 -24.69 30.66
CA GLY A 983 26.37 -24.68 31.94
C GLY A 983 27.82 -24.21 31.86
N ALA A 984 28.64 -24.62 32.84
CA ALA A 984 30.07 -24.36 32.87
C ALA A 984 30.80 -24.93 31.63
N LEU A 985 31.79 -24.20 31.11
CA LEU A 985 32.64 -24.71 30.02
C LEU A 985 33.55 -25.84 30.56
N PRO A 986 33.67 -26.98 29.86
CA PRO A 986 34.63 -28.00 30.25
C PRO A 986 36.07 -27.50 30.06
N PRO A 987 37.05 -27.94 30.89
CA PRO A 987 38.45 -27.62 30.70
C PRO A 987 38.91 -27.93 29.27
N GLY A 988 39.63 -26.99 28.66
CA GLY A 988 40.00 -27.02 27.25
C GLY A 988 39.05 -26.29 26.30
N THR A 989 37.89 -25.79 26.77
CA THR A 989 36.94 -25.06 25.92
C THR A 989 36.86 -23.58 26.26
N VAL A 990 36.96 -22.70 25.25
CA VAL A 990 37.00 -21.23 25.43
C VAL A 990 36.18 -20.49 24.39
N THR A 991 35.42 -19.50 24.84
CA THR A 991 34.61 -18.59 24.01
C THR A 991 35.48 -17.57 23.26
N GLY A 992 35.53 -17.70 21.93
CA GLY A 992 36.18 -16.78 21.00
C GLY A 992 35.19 -15.90 20.23
N LEU A 993 35.64 -14.71 19.82
CA LEU A 993 34.83 -13.79 19.01
C LEU A 993 35.35 -13.72 17.57
N ALA A 994 34.49 -14.12 16.62
CA ALA A 994 34.79 -14.14 15.20
C ALA A 994 34.02 -13.05 14.43
N TRP A 995 34.56 -12.70 13.27
CA TRP A 995 33.91 -11.81 12.29
C TRP A 995 33.67 -12.58 10.99
N THR A 996 32.49 -12.43 10.41
CA THR A 996 32.08 -13.09 9.17
C THR A 996 31.39 -12.09 8.24
N ALA A 997 31.22 -12.43 6.97
CA ALA A 997 30.45 -11.63 6.02
C ALA A 997 28.95 -11.47 6.39
N LEU A 998 28.44 -12.26 7.33
CA LEU A 998 27.07 -12.15 7.87
C LEU A 998 26.98 -11.29 9.15
N GLY A 999 28.12 -10.86 9.71
CA GLY A 999 28.25 -10.17 10.98
C GLY A 999 29.15 -10.92 11.98
N GLY A 1000 29.14 -10.50 13.23
CA GLY A 1000 29.89 -11.14 14.30
C GLY A 1000 29.24 -12.45 14.78
N SER A 1001 30.08 -13.44 15.10
CA SER A 1001 29.66 -14.71 15.70
C SER A 1001 30.54 -15.06 16.91
N VAL A 1002 29.99 -15.90 17.78
CA VAL A 1002 30.69 -16.45 18.95
C VAL A 1002 31.02 -17.90 18.64
N LEU A 1003 32.29 -18.27 18.83
CA LEU A 1003 32.80 -19.61 18.55
C LEU A 1003 33.33 -20.24 19.84
N TYR A 1004 33.10 -21.53 20.05
CA TYR A 1004 33.72 -22.28 21.13
C TYR A 1004 34.95 -22.98 20.56
N ILE A 1005 36.15 -22.62 21.00
CA ILE A 1005 37.36 -23.35 20.62
C ILE A 1005 37.56 -24.47 21.62
N GLU A 1006 37.53 -25.69 21.13
CA GLU A 1006 37.65 -26.91 21.93
C GLU A 1006 39.06 -27.50 21.75
N ALA A 1007 39.77 -27.74 22.84
CA ALA A 1007 41.02 -28.46 22.88
C ALA A 1007 40.84 -29.76 23.68
N THR A 1008 41.33 -30.88 23.15
CA THR A 1008 41.38 -32.16 23.88
C THR A 1008 42.72 -32.86 23.65
N ALA A 1009 43.10 -33.72 24.60
CA ALA A 1009 44.39 -34.42 24.63
C ALA A 1009 44.15 -35.92 24.73
N LEU A 1010 44.90 -36.71 23.95
CA LEU A 1010 44.98 -38.16 24.14
C LEU A 1010 46.37 -38.51 24.70
N PRO A 1011 46.46 -39.32 25.77
CA PRO A 1011 47.74 -39.76 26.31
C PRO A 1011 48.46 -40.57 25.25
N ARG A 1012 49.69 -40.17 24.92
CA ARG A 1012 50.42 -40.75 23.81
C ARG A 1012 50.77 -42.20 24.13
N ARG A 1013 50.49 -43.13 23.21
CA ARG A 1013 50.89 -44.54 23.37
C ARG A 1013 52.40 -44.59 23.59
N SER A 1014 52.80 -45.07 24.77
CA SER A 1014 54.21 -45.29 25.10
C SER A 1014 54.83 -46.21 24.05
N ALA A 1015 55.91 -45.75 23.39
CA ALA A 1015 56.66 -46.59 22.48
C ALA A 1015 57.29 -47.74 23.28
N THR A 1016 56.80 -48.97 23.11
CA THR A 1016 57.33 -50.18 23.77
C THR A 1016 58.61 -50.66 23.07
N ALA A 1017 59.56 -49.74 22.92
CA ALA A 1017 60.91 -49.94 22.39
C ALA A 1017 61.79 -48.78 22.86
N GLU A 1018 62.78 -49.09 23.71
CA GLU A 1018 63.76 -48.10 24.17
C GLU A 1018 64.60 -47.59 22.99
N GLY A 1019 64.87 -46.28 22.95
CA GLY A 1019 65.78 -45.67 21.97
C GLY A 1019 65.16 -45.16 20.66
N ALA A 1020 63.86 -45.35 20.41
CA ALA A 1020 63.19 -44.65 19.30
C ALA A 1020 63.10 -43.13 19.57
N PRO A 1021 63.44 -42.26 18.60
CA PRO A 1021 63.32 -40.81 18.81
C PRO A 1021 61.86 -40.41 19.02
N LYS A 1022 61.55 -39.63 20.08
CA LYS A 1022 60.22 -39.02 20.28
C LYS A 1022 59.88 -38.18 19.02
N ALA A 1023 59.01 -38.70 18.15
CA ALA A 1023 58.51 -37.95 17.00
C ALA A 1023 57.82 -36.66 17.49
N PRO A 1024 57.95 -35.53 16.76
CA PRO A 1024 57.46 -34.24 17.23
C PRO A 1024 55.97 -34.32 17.61
N PRO A 1025 55.55 -33.68 18.72
CA PRO A 1025 54.17 -33.73 19.19
C PRO A 1025 53.22 -33.09 18.18
N ALA A 1026 52.30 -33.90 17.65
CA ALA A 1026 51.35 -33.50 16.62
C ALA A 1026 50.20 -32.67 17.21
N LEU A 1027 49.88 -31.56 16.55
CA LEU A 1027 48.65 -30.81 16.74
C LEU A 1027 47.71 -31.13 15.57
N ALA A 1028 46.69 -31.95 15.81
CA ALA A 1028 45.62 -32.20 14.85
C ALA A 1028 44.61 -31.05 14.90
N VAL A 1029 44.37 -30.38 13.78
CA VAL A 1029 43.53 -29.18 13.69
C VAL A 1029 42.35 -29.43 12.78
N THR A 1030 41.13 -29.22 13.28
CA THR A 1030 39.88 -29.58 12.59
C THR A 1030 38.86 -28.41 12.62
N GLY A 1031 37.85 -28.46 11.72
CA GLY A 1031 36.83 -27.40 11.62
C GLY A 1031 36.91 -26.51 10.36
N GLN A 1032 37.38 -27.04 9.22
CA GLN A 1032 37.57 -26.27 7.96
C GLN A 1032 38.42 -24.98 8.11
N LEU A 1033 39.46 -25.04 8.95
CA LEU A 1033 40.38 -23.91 9.12
C LEU A 1033 41.25 -23.69 7.86
N GLY A 1034 41.39 -22.43 7.45
CA GLY A 1034 42.24 -22.01 6.34
C GLY A 1034 43.74 -22.01 6.69
N SER A 1035 44.57 -21.40 5.83
CA SER A 1035 46.03 -21.48 5.99
C SER A 1035 46.55 -20.59 7.11
N VAL A 1036 46.05 -19.36 7.23
CA VAL A 1036 46.49 -18.39 8.24
C VAL A 1036 46.07 -18.84 9.64
N MET A 1037 44.89 -19.44 9.77
CA MET A 1037 44.37 -19.93 11.06
C MET A 1037 45.05 -21.25 11.52
N LYS A 1038 45.60 -22.06 10.59
CA LYS A 1038 46.50 -23.19 10.91
C LYS A 1038 47.90 -22.73 11.35
N GLU A 1039 48.43 -21.67 10.73
CA GLU A 1039 49.65 -21.03 11.20
C GLU A 1039 49.45 -20.43 12.60
N SER A 1040 48.34 -19.71 12.80
CA SER A 1040 47.96 -19.15 14.11
C SER A 1040 47.79 -20.20 15.20
N SER A 1041 47.28 -21.41 14.90
CA SER A 1041 47.18 -22.48 15.91
C SER A 1041 48.54 -23.08 16.27
N SER A 1042 49.48 -23.12 15.32
CA SER A 1042 50.87 -23.51 15.55
C SER A 1042 51.60 -22.52 16.45
N ILE A 1043 51.40 -21.21 16.23
CA ILE A 1043 51.94 -20.13 17.07
C ILE A 1043 51.30 -20.19 18.48
N ALA A 1044 49.99 -20.37 18.58
CA ALA A 1044 49.28 -20.49 19.86
C ALA A 1044 49.81 -21.65 20.72
N LEU A 1045 50.12 -22.81 20.13
CA LEU A 1045 50.73 -23.94 20.84
C LEU A 1045 52.14 -23.63 21.36
N LEU A 1046 52.95 -22.88 20.61
CA LEU A 1046 54.29 -22.47 21.05
C LEU A 1046 54.21 -21.48 22.23
N VAL A 1047 53.27 -20.54 22.19
CA VAL A 1047 53.01 -19.60 23.30
C VAL A 1047 52.46 -20.35 24.52
N ALA A 1048 51.52 -21.28 24.34
CA ALA A 1048 50.97 -22.10 25.42
C ALA A 1048 52.06 -22.93 26.12
N ARG A 1049 52.95 -23.59 25.36
CA ARG A 1049 54.12 -24.31 25.92
C ARG A 1049 55.00 -23.40 26.76
N ARG A 1050 55.36 -22.22 26.25
CA ARG A 1050 56.19 -21.25 26.98
C ARG A 1050 55.51 -20.78 28.27
N GLN A 1051 54.21 -20.51 28.24
CA GLN A 1051 53.45 -20.05 29.40
C GLN A 1051 53.22 -21.14 30.46
N LEU A 1052 53.07 -22.40 30.05
CA LEU A 1052 52.96 -23.55 30.96
C LEU A 1052 54.31 -23.88 31.62
N ALA A 1053 55.40 -23.86 30.84
CA ALA A 1053 56.75 -24.06 31.36
C ALA A 1053 57.15 -22.97 32.38
N ALA A 1054 56.80 -21.71 32.13
CA ALA A 1054 57.00 -20.61 33.08
C ALA A 1054 56.20 -20.75 34.39
N ARG A 1055 55.18 -21.62 34.42
CA ARG A 1055 54.31 -21.91 35.58
C ARG A 1055 54.57 -23.30 36.20
N GLY A 1056 55.63 -24.00 35.77
CA GLY A 1056 56.12 -25.23 36.40
C GLY A 1056 55.54 -26.57 35.89
N ALA A 1057 54.52 -26.56 35.02
CA ALA A 1057 53.81 -27.77 34.58
C ALA A 1057 54.34 -28.33 33.23
N GLY A 1058 55.66 -28.54 33.14
CA GLY A 1058 56.37 -28.58 31.85
C GLY A 1058 55.98 -29.64 30.79
N SER A 1059 55.61 -30.87 31.17
CA SER A 1059 55.60 -32.00 30.20
C SER A 1059 54.28 -32.27 29.46
N PHE A 1060 53.15 -31.68 29.88
CA PHE A 1060 51.81 -32.05 29.38
C PHE A 1060 51.72 -32.05 27.85
N PHE A 1061 52.23 -31.01 27.18
CA PHE A 1061 52.22 -30.85 25.72
C PHE A 1061 53.30 -31.66 24.96
N GLU A 1062 54.07 -32.51 25.65
CA GLU A 1062 55.04 -33.46 25.05
C GLU A 1062 54.57 -34.92 25.17
N ASP A 1063 53.84 -35.23 26.24
CA ASP A 1063 53.39 -36.60 26.56
C ASP A 1063 51.97 -36.92 26.03
N HIS A 1064 51.29 -35.92 25.45
CA HIS A 1064 49.97 -36.07 24.82
C HIS A 1064 49.96 -35.68 23.34
N GLU A 1065 49.05 -36.29 22.58
CA GLU A 1065 48.69 -35.85 21.22
C GLU A 1065 47.47 -34.93 21.31
N LEU A 1066 47.56 -33.77 20.64
CA LEU A 1066 46.68 -32.63 20.87
C LEU A 1066 45.72 -32.44 19.70
N PHE A 1067 44.43 -32.29 20.01
CA PHE A 1067 43.37 -32.10 19.02
C PHE A 1067 42.69 -30.75 19.30
N LEU A 1068 42.75 -29.85 18.33
CA LEU A 1068 42.09 -28.55 18.36
C LEU A 1068 40.91 -28.58 17.38
N HIS A 1069 39.70 -28.36 17.89
CA HIS A 1069 38.48 -28.29 17.10
C HIS A 1069 37.89 -26.88 17.11
N CYS A 1070 37.44 -26.45 15.93
CA CYS A 1070 36.53 -25.32 15.80
C CYS A 1070 35.20 -25.85 15.23
N PRO A 1071 34.09 -25.79 15.99
CA PRO A 1071 32.76 -26.18 15.54
C PRO A 1071 32.27 -25.39 14.32
N GLU A 1072 31.11 -25.78 13.79
CA GLU A 1072 30.52 -25.23 12.55
C GLU A 1072 31.40 -25.43 11.29
N GLY A 1073 32.04 -26.60 11.19
CA GLY A 1073 32.92 -27.01 10.07
C GLY A 1073 32.27 -27.20 8.70
N ALA A 1074 31.26 -26.38 8.38
CA ALA A 1074 30.74 -26.11 7.03
C ALA A 1074 30.92 -24.63 6.62
N THR A 1075 31.47 -23.79 7.51
CA THR A 1075 31.85 -22.41 7.23
C THR A 1075 33.38 -22.30 7.19
N PRO A 1076 33.98 -21.75 6.12
CA PRO A 1076 35.42 -21.53 6.08
C PRO A 1076 35.84 -20.50 7.13
N LYS A 1077 36.85 -20.85 7.94
CA LYS A 1077 37.36 -19.99 9.02
C LYS A 1077 38.84 -19.75 8.79
N ASP A 1078 39.21 -18.53 8.42
CA ASP A 1078 40.60 -18.14 8.24
C ASP A 1078 40.87 -16.74 8.81
N GLY A 1079 42.10 -16.54 9.30
CA GLY A 1079 42.53 -15.30 9.98
C GLY A 1079 43.09 -15.53 11.40
N PRO A 1080 44.04 -14.69 11.85
CA PRO A 1080 44.81 -14.94 13.07
C PRO A 1080 44.13 -14.49 14.38
N SER A 1081 42.98 -13.80 14.32
CA SER A 1081 42.34 -13.15 15.47
C SER A 1081 41.79 -14.08 16.57
N ALA A 1082 42.01 -15.39 16.44
CA ALA A 1082 41.68 -16.44 17.39
C ALA A 1082 42.90 -16.97 18.18
N GLY A 1083 44.13 -16.54 17.85
CA GLY A 1083 45.36 -17.07 18.44
C GLY A 1083 45.42 -16.97 19.97
N VAL A 1084 44.93 -15.87 20.53
CA VAL A 1084 44.75 -15.71 21.99
C VAL A 1084 43.79 -16.78 22.55
N THR A 1085 42.59 -16.92 21.95
CA THR A 1085 41.58 -17.89 22.36
C THR A 1085 42.10 -19.34 22.31
N MET A 1086 42.83 -19.69 21.25
CA MET A 1086 43.46 -21.02 21.10
C MET A 1086 44.52 -21.28 22.19
N THR A 1087 45.33 -20.27 22.53
CA THR A 1087 46.35 -20.37 23.58
C THR A 1087 45.68 -20.60 24.94
N THR A 1088 44.60 -19.88 25.25
CA THR A 1088 43.82 -20.06 26.48
C THR A 1088 43.15 -21.44 26.54
N ALA A 1089 42.62 -21.96 25.43
CA ALA A 1089 42.04 -23.31 25.36
C ALA A 1089 43.07 -24.40 25.66
N LEU A 1090 44.25 -24.32 25.03
CA LEU A 1090 45.35 -25.26 25.30
C LEU A 1090 45.84 -25.19 26.76
N LEU A 1091 45.88 -24.00 27.36
CA LEU A 1091 46.26 -23.83 28.77
C LEU A 1091 45.17 -24.28 29.76
N SER A 1092 43.88 -24.04 29.45
CA SER A 1092 42.74 -24.52 30.24
C SER A 1092 42.73 -26.06 30.31
N LEU A 1093 43.03 -26.72 29.19
CA LEU A 1093 43.21 -28.16 29.12
C LEU A 1093 44.40 -28.63 29.97
N ALA A 1094 45.57 -28.02 29.80
CA ALA A 1094 46.81 -28.43 30.47
C ALA A 1094 46.87 -28.11 31.98
N LEU A 1095 45.99 -27.24 32.47
CA LEU A 1095 45.84 -26.89 33.89
C LEU A 1095 44.59 -27.52 34.53
N GLU A 1096 43.80 -28.28 33.76
CA GLU A 1096 42.49 -28.85 34.13
C GLU A 1096 41.49 -27.81 34.69
N LYS A 1097 41.72 -26.51 34.44
CA LYS A 1097 40.88 -25.40 34.93
C LYS A 1097 39.85 -24.97 33.89
N PRO A 1098 38.54 -24.95 34.22
CA PRO A 1098 37.51 -24.39 33.33
C PRO A 1098 37.64 -22.87 33.23
N ILE A 1099 37.08 -22.28 32.17
CA ILE A 1099 37.02 -20.83 31.96
C ILE A 1099 35.60 -20.31 32.21
N ALA A 1100 35.49 -19.08 32.71
CA ALA A 1100 34.21 -18.41 32.96
C ALA A 1100 33.32 -18.35 31.70
N THR A 1101 32.04 -18.70 31.84
CA THR A 1101 31.09 -18.86 30.72
C THR A 1101 30.64 -17.54 30.09
N ASP A 1102 30.82 -16.42 30.79
CA ASP A 1102 30.50 -15.07 30.34
C ASP A 1102 31.74 -14.27 29.89
N LEU A 1103 32.92 -14.91 29.89
CA LEU A 1103 34.16 -14.37 29.32
C LEU A 1103 34.25 -14.72 27.84
N ALA A 1104 34.54 -13.73 26.98
CA ALA A 1104 34.85 -13.94 25.57
C ALA A 1104 36.06 -13.13 25.11
N MET A 1105 36.87 -13.67 24.20
CA MET A 1105 38.15 -13.06 23.82
C MET A 1105 38.46 -13.12 22.32
N THR A 1106 39.21 -12.14 21.83
CA THR A 1106 39.81 -12.14 20.49
C THR A 1106 41.16 -11.42 20.52
N GLY A 1107 42.09 -11.87 19.69
CA GLY A 1107 43.43 -11.32 19.59
C GLY A 1107 44.30 -12.22 18.73
N GLU A 1108 45.09 -11.62 17.86
CA GLU A 1108 46.24 -12.30 17.27
C GLU A 1108 47.35 -12.39 18.33
N VAL A 1109 48.07 -13.51 18.38
CA VAL A 1109 49.17 -13.73 19.34
C VAL A 1109 50.47 -13.93 18.59
N SER A 1110 51.50 -13.15 18.95
CA SER A 1110 52.85 -13.30 18.42
C SER A 1110 53.61 -14.38 19.20
N LEU A 1111 54.61 -15.03 18.57
CA LEU A 1111 55.54 -15.98 19.21
C LEU A 1111 56.16 -15.46 20.53
N ASN A 1112 56.34 -14.14 20.63
CA ASN A 1112 56.88 -13.49 21.83
C ASN A 1112 55.87 -13.34 22.97
N GLY A 1113 54.58 -13.61 22.75
CA GLY A 1113 53.50 -13.45 23.73
C GLY A 1113 52.73 -12.13 23.61
N LYS A 1114 53.11 -11.22 22.72
CA LYS A 1114 52.37 -9.97 22.47
C LYS A 1114 51.01 -10.24 21.83
N VAL A 1115 49.99 -9.49 22.25
CA VAL A 1115 48.65 -9.47 21.66
C VAL A 1115 48.60 -8.35 20.61
N LEU A 1116 48.16 -8.67 19.39
CA LEU A 1116 48.11 -7.75 18.24
C LEU A 1116 46.66 -7.39 17.86
N ALA A 1117 46.51 -6.24 17.19
CA ALA A 1117 45.22 -5.65 16.84
C ALA A 1117 44.39 -6.54 15.91
N VAL A 1118 43.07 -6.50 16.06
CA VAL A 1118 42.13 -7.32 15.26
C VAL A 1118 40.99 -6.48 14.69
N GLY A 1119 40.48 -6.84 13.51
CA GLY A 1119 39.30 -6.20 12.92
C GLY A 1119 37.98 -6.63 13.55
N GLY A 1120 36.92 -5.87 13.24
CA GLY A 1120 35.53 -6.21 13.53
C GLY A 1120 35.06 -6.00 14.97
N ILE A 1121 35.63 -5.03 15.70
CA ILE A 1121 35.35 -4.81 17.14
C ILE A 1121 33.87 -4.53 17.42
N LYS A 1122 33.19 -3.72 16.59
CA LYS A 1122 31.73 -3.45 16.73
C LYS A 1122 30.93 -4.74 16.60
N GLU A 1123 31.14 -5.49 15.54
CA GLU A 1123 30.44 -6.75 15.24
C GLU A 1123 30.71 -7.83 16.30
N LYS A 1124 31.95 -7.96 16.77
CA LYS A 1124 32.35 -8.90 17.82
C LYS A 1124 31.75 -8.53 19.17
N THR A 1125 31.68 -7.24 19.51
CA THR A 1125 30.99 -6.75 20.72
C THR A 1125 29.49 -7.06 20.69
N ILE A 1126 28.83 -6.83 19.54
CA ILE A 1126 27.42 -7.19 19.33
C ILE A 1126 27.21 -8.71 19.47
N ALA A 1127 28.09 -9.53 18.91
CA ALA A 1127 28.00 -10.99 19.03
C ALA A 1127 28.15 -11.47 20.49
N ALA A 1128 29.13 -10.93 21.21
CA ALA A 1128 29.36 -11.26 22.62
C ALA A 1128 28.15 -10.88 23.49
N ARG A 1129 27.61 -9.66 23.31
CA ARG A 1129 26.39 -9.19 24.00
C ARG A 1129 25.19 -10.08 23.70
N ARG A 1130 25.02 -10.53 22.45
CA ARG A 1130 23.93 -11.43 22.03
C ARG A 1130 24.04 -12.84 22.63
N ALA A 1131 25.27 -13.34 22.84
CA ALA A 1131 25.53 -14.59 23.57
C ALA A 1131 25.50 -14.43 25.11
N GLY A 1132 25.22 -13.23 25.63
CA GLY A 1132 25.19 -12.95 27.06
C GLY A 1132 26.56 -13.00 27.74
N CYS A 1133 27.64 -12.75 27.00
CA CYS A 1133 28.98 -12.57 27.59
C CYS A 1133 29.06 -11.18 28.22
N LYS A 1134 29.50 -11.09 29.48
CA LYS A 1134 29.64 -9.83 30.23
C LYS A 1134 31.08 -9.31 30.24
N THR A 1135 32.05 -10.21 30.12
CA THR A 1135 33.48 -9.88 30.29
C THR A 1135 34.19 -10.12 28.96
N LEU A 1136 34.86 -9.10 28.42
CA LEU A 1136 35.53 -9.18 27.13
C LEU A 1136 37.04 -8.94 27.27
N VAL A 1137 37.84 -9.64 26.47
CA VAL A 1137 39.27 -9.35 26.30
C VAL A 1137 39.55 -8.93 24.85
N PHE A 1138 40.08 -7.72 24.69
CA PHE A 1138 40.50 -7.14 23.42
C PHE A 1138 41.98 -6.71 23.44
N PRO A 1139 42.64 -6.58 22.28
CA PRO A 1139 43.98 -6.00 22.21
C PRO A 1139 43.99 -4.52 22.62
N GLN A 1140 45.01 -4.09 23.37
CA GLN A 1140 45.20 -2.68 23.78
C GLN A 1140 45.19 -1.70 22.60
N ALA A 1141 45.62 -2.14 21.41
CA ALA A 1141 45.59 -1.33 20.19
C ALA A 1141 44.16 -1.00 19.72
N ASN A 1142 43.19 -1.90 19.96
CA ASN A 1142 41.78 -1.73 19.58
C ASN A 1142 40.97 -0.90 20.58
N ARG A 1143 41.61 -0.33 21.61
CA ARG A 1143 40.91 0.46 22.64
C ARG A 1143 40.16 1.66 22.05
N ARG A 1144 40.71 2.32 21.04
CA ARG A 1144 40.05 3.43 20.32
C ARG A 1144 38.77 2.96 19.63
N ASP A 1145 38.85 1.88 18.87
CA ASP A 1145 37.73 1.27 18.14
C ASP A 1145 36.58 0.85 19.08
N PHE A 1146 36.87 0.58 20.36
CA PHE A 1146 35.87 0.31 21.39
C PHE A 1146 35.34 1.60 22.06
N GLU A 1147 36.21 2.58 22.31
CA GLU A 1147 35.84 3.90 22.85
C GLU A 1147 35.02 4.74 21.85
N GLU A 1148 35.08 4.43 20.55
CA GLU A 1148 34.20 4.98 19.50
C GLU A 1148 32.81 4.30 19.43
N LEU A 1149 32.56 3.19 20.16
CA LEU A 1149 31.25 2.54 20.14
C LEU A 1149 30.18 3.34 20.93
N PRO A 1150 28.92 3.35 20.45
CA PRO A 1150 27.78 3.91 21.19
C PRO A 1150 27.64 3.36 22.61
N GLU A 1151 27.19 4.21 23.54
CA GLU A 1151 27.05 3.90 24.98
C GLU A 1151 26.29 2.61 25.24
N TYR A 1152 25.11 2.43 24.63
CA TYR A 1152 24.27 1.25 24.82
C TYR A 1152 24.91 -0.10 24.40
N LEU A 1153 25.97 -0.09 23.56
CA LEU A 1153 26.74 -1.30 23.26
C LEU A 1153 27.77 -1.61 24.35
N ARG A 1154 28.30 -0.58 25.01
CA ARG A 1154 29.31 -0.65 26.09
C ARG A 1154 28.67 -0.92 27.45
N ASP A 1155 27.47 -0.38 27.69
CA ASP A 1155 26.75 -0.47 28.96
C ASP A 1155 26.54 -1.92 29.40
N GLY A 1156 27.04 -2.29 30.58
CA GLY A 1156 26.95 -3.64 31.12
C GLY A 1156 28.01 -4.64 30.62
N LEU A 1157 29.03 -4.18 29.87
CA LEU A 1157 30.19 -4.99 29.49
C LEU A 1157 31.46 -4.54 30.24
N THR A 1158 32.17 -5.48 30.85
CA THR A 1158 33.49 -5.26 31.45
C THR A 1158 34.55 -5.63 30.43
N VAL A 1159 35.35 -4.65 29.97
CA VAL A 1159 36.33 -4.88 28.90
C VAL A 1159 37.76 -4.71 29.42
N HIS A 1160 38.53 -5.78 29.31
CA HIS A 1160 39.95 -5.82 29.63
C HIS A 1160 40.78 -5.67 28.35
N PHE A 1161 41.77 -4.78 28.38
CA PHE A 1161 42.64 -4.52 27.25
C PHE A 1161 44.03 -5.13 27.48
N ALA A 1162 44.40 -6.09 26.64
CA ALA A 1162 45.63 -6.87 26.77
C ALA A 1162 46.75 -6.36 25.83
N THR A 1163 47.97 -6.26 26.37
CA THR A 1163 49.22 -6.00 25.64
C THR A 1163 50.04 -7.27 25.45
N HIS A 1164 50.01 -8.15 26.45
CA HIS A 1164 50.70 -9.43 26.50
C HIS A 1164 49.71 -10.53 26.86
N PHE A 1165 50.05 -11.78 26.54
CA PHE A 1165 49.19 -12.92 26.85
C PHE A 1165 49.01 -13.12 28.36
N ASP A 1166 49.95 -12.67 29.19
CA ASP A 1166 49.82 -12.73 30.65
C ASP A 1166 48.67 -11.86 31.17
N ASP A 1167 48.39 -10.72 30.52
CA ASP A 1167 47.20 -9.89 30.81
C ASP A 1167 45.90 -10.69 30.55
N VAL A 1168 45.90 -11.58 29.56
CA VAL A 1168 44.77 -12.48 29.24
C VAL A 1168 44.68 -13.62 30.24
N PHE A 1169 45.81 -14.23 30.59
CA PHE A 1169 45.89 -15.32 31.57
C PHE A 1169 45.33 -14.87 32.93
N ASP A 1170 45.73 -13.67 33.38
CA ASP A 1170 45.25 -13.08 34.62
C ASP A 1170 43.73 -12.85 34.63
N VAL A 1171 43.13 -12.46 33.51
CA VAL A 1171 41.66 -12.30 33.42
C VAL A 1171 40.95 -13.66 33.30
N ALA A 1172 41.55 -14.63 32.61
CA ALA A 1172 40.92 -15.91 32.32
C ALA A 1172 40.90 -16.89 33.52
N PHE A 1173 41.86 -16.80 34.45
CA PHE A 1173 42.07 -17.82 35.49
C PHE A 1173 41.94 -17.33 36.95
N LYS A 1174 41.56 -16.06 37.21
CA LYS A 1174 41.45 -15.48 38.58
C LYS A 1174 40.09 -15.67 39.30
N ALA A 1175 39.17 -16.47 38.76
CA ALA A 1175 37.78 -16.50 39.25
C ALA A 1175 37.55 -17.22 40.60
N ASP A 1176 38.50 -18.00 41.10
CA ASP A 1176 38.27 -18.94 42.21
C ASP A 1176 38.36 -18.33 43.63
N ASP A 1177 39.00 -17.16 43.81
CA ASP A 1177 39.37 -16.62 45.14
C ASP A 1177 38.21 -15.95 45.93
N ILE A 1178 36.97 -16.01 45.44
CA ILE A 1178 35.81 -15.31 46.04
C ILE A 1178 34.92 -16.24 46.89
N ALA A 1179 35.17 -17.56 46.89
CA ALA A 1179 34.30 -18.56 47.52
C ALA A 1179 34.76 -19.11 48.89
N SER A 1180 35.88 -18.63 49.45
CA SER A 1180 36.61 -19.34 50.52
C SER A 1180 36.61 -18.70 51.91
N GLU A 1181 36.22 -17.43 52.09
CA GLU A 1181 36.32 -16.74 53.40
C GLU A 1181 35.05 -16.77 54.28
N SER A 1182 33.90 -17.23 53.77
CA SER A 1182 32.61 -17.16 54.51
C SER A 1182 32.29 -18.39 55.37
N SER A 1183 33.30 -19.09 55.89
CA SER A 1183 33.14 -20.25 56.81
C SER A 1183 34.04 -20.19 58.05
N GLY A 1184 34.56 -19.00 58.39
CA GLY A 1184 35.10 -18.70 59.72
C GLY A 1184 33.98 -18.52 60.75
N THR A 1185 34.18 -19.03 61.97
CA THR A 1185 33.16 -19.08 63.04
C THR A 1185 32.83 -17.73 63.69
N ALA A 1186 31.54 -17.57 64.01
CA ALA A 1186 30.91 -16.55 64.89
C ALA A 1186 30.66 -15.15 64.29
#